data_AF-A0A554K8Q3-F1
#
_entry.id   AF-A0A554K8Q3-F1
#
_cell.length_a   1.000
_cell.length_b   1.000
_cell.length_c   1.000
_cell.angle_alpha   90.00
_cell.angle_beta   90.00
_cell.angle_gamma   90.00
#
_symmetry.space_group_name_H-M   'P 1'
#
loop_
_entity.id
_entity.type
_entity.pdbx_description
1 polymer ?
#
loop_
_entity_poly.entity_id
_entity_poly.type
_entity_poly.pdbx_seq_one_letter_code
_entity_poly.pdbx_strand_id
1 'polypeptide(L)'
;MRTSPAFPQKPARVAIKTAHRVAVASLLITGSTAIALAFGTSATLLGFALFPPLQVQMQGVVLQAANRPFIQPAIPDAWRPYIAERSLNNLTLRLYAGITTLGIHISSNTNLATGLNRPVYYREKGALQWLPAHPLTGRITKSLPQEDGSYEYEPLELYVTSLFWLKPGIVYEVCLLISGATCDADGNLKVSLATRQATNSPTPEAFFTPTRTVIVDPDPAKGDFTAIQAAVNDSATAPGTRIQINAGVYHEAVTIKSDRSGAPGRWLQLYGMPGAVLDGSYAASELFTPGSAWEKVTPPNAVNGDHIYKRPVRDDVLIGWLGDEQLLRHRDSDRGSGWKNFVDANAGEFRDGCDEPKFLVRRSWYMDEANDLIYLRWDSAVDPAGLDLTFSRYPMGIMLDGADWVWVEGLQISRFGNGPRTGAVYIQNGEFNIVRRNAILRNADGISVIWRERGENCQTALCSGDDGSSFNRVEDNTIDNGIPDATLSYCHTKRSAPFFGIRLGGSLGNSASGNSLTRIGENSIQITLAGDMAKATRCNDEESCRDLFPYVLWETDVYDNTIFTNVEGLEPDGAQVNGRLFHNRLRNVEKYLVSLQASQYGPTFVVRNILTRSEPSELLLTETTKNRYPYLHRYTYIYHNNLWLDYHSRPLSTKMYFKEFHLRYRNNVFRNSSGSVASFDNRLDADEEEYAGNADLDYNAYSSGEGSPIVNWVTESGWDDIRTSSRLCSEHGLECHGIGGGGFWPDGLSAPAEEDFTPLSNGKYLDAGEVIPGINLPYYGKKPDIGAEELAMFKRGDSNGDGKMDIGDSIFTLNHLFIGGRQPGCLDAADYTDDGKVNLADAVANINYLFLGSEVPPSEPASACGYDPTPDTLRCAEFLPCAKWE
;
A
#
# COMPACT_ATOMS: atom_id res chain seq x y z
N MET A 1 -62.82 -27.00 -8.34
CA MET A 1 -64.05 -26.28 -8.77
C MET A 1 -64.18 -25.01 -7.93
N ARG A 2 -64.68 -23.89 -8.51
CA ARG A 2 -65.43 -22.76 -7.89
C ARG A 2 -64.94 -22.16 -6.54
N THR A 3 -64.96 -20.86 -6.22
CA THR A 3 -65.34 -19.57 -6.87
C THR A 3 -64.89 -18.43 -5.91
N SER A 4 -64.75 -17.20 -6.44
CA SER A 4 -64.84 -15.85 -5.81
C SER A 4 -65.41 -15.70 -4.37
N PRO A 5 -65.12 -14.60 -3.61
CA PRO A 5 -65.18 -13.22 -4.13
C PRO A 5 -64.20 -12.13 -3.63
N ALA A 6 -64.29 -10.99 -4.33
CA ALA A 6 -63.52 -9.75 -4.27
C ALA A 6 -63.70 -8.84 -3.03
N PHE A 7 -62.80 -7.86 -2.89
CA PHE A 7 -63.02 -6.54 -2.29
C PHE A 7 -62.00 -5.50 -2.90
N PRO A 8 -62.11 -4.17 -2.65
CA PRO A 8 -62.43 -3.23 -3.75
C PRO A 8 -61.27 -2.36 -4.28
N GLN A 9 -61.55 -1.68 -5.40
CA GLN A 9 -60.62 -0.82 -6.15
C GLN A 9 -60.24 0.50 -5.45
N LYS A 10 -59.00 0.94 -5.66
CA LYS A 10 -58.55 2.34 -5.71
C LYS A 10 -57.62 2.54 -6.93
N PRO A 11 -57.43 3.76 -7.45
CA PRO A 11 -57.29 3.99 -8.88
C PRO A 11 -55.91 3.66 -9.46
N ALA A 12 -55.92 3.11 -10.68
CA ALA A 12 -54.71 2.86 -11.45
C ALA A 12 -54.08 4.17 -11.97
N ARG A 13 -52.78 4.35 -11.78
CA ARG A 13 -51.94 5.17 -12.67
C ARG A 13 -51.36 4.27 -13.73
N VAL A 14 -51.55 4.63 -15.00
CA VAL A 14 -51.02 3.92 -16.16
C VAL A 14 -49.53 4.22 -16.29
N ALA A 15 -48.70 3.17 -16.32
CA ALA A 15 -47.31 3.24 -16.77
C ALA A 15 -47.16 2.34 -18.00
N ILE A 16 -46.80 2.93 -19.14
CA ILE A 16 -46.66 2.23 -20.42
C ILE A 16 -45.25 1.63 -20.50
N LYS A 17 -45.17 0.32 -20.81
CA LYS A 17 -43.94 -0.31 -21.29
C LYS A 17 -43.78 -0.07 -22.79
N THR A 18 -42.61 0.37 -23.22
CA THR A 18 -42.06 0.06 -24.56
C THR A 18 -40.54 0.05 -24.52
N ALA A 19 -39.93 -0.65 -25.47
CA ALA A 19 -38.51 -1.01 -25.45
C ALA A 19 -37.68 -0.31 -26.54
N HIS A 20 -36.36 -0.42 -26.36
CA HIS A 20 -35.25 -0.30 -27.31
C HIS A 20 -34.67 1.08 -27.71
N ARG A 21 -33.33 1.02 -27.68
CA ARG A 21 -32.27 1.88 -28.25
C ARG A 21 -32.66 2.67 -29.50
N VAL A 22 -32.19 3.92 -29.59
CA VAL A 22 -31.26 4.45 -30.62
C VAL A 22 -30.83 5.88 -30.20
N ALA A 23 -29.67 6.33 -30.69
CA ALA A 23 -29.01 7.57 -30.27
C ALA A 23 -29.17 8.73 -31.28
N VAL A 24 -28.48 9.84 -30.97
CA VAL A 24 -28.01 10.93 -31.86
C VAL A 24 -28.89 12.20 -31.96
N ALA A 25 -28.43 13.21 -31.21
CA ALA A 25 -28.21 14.62 -31.55
C ALA A 25 -29.34 15.55 -32.03
N SER A 26 -29.31 16.76 -31.48
CA SER A 26 -29.67 18.00 -32.18
C SER A 26 -28.86 19.16 -31.58
N LEU A 27 -27.93 19.72 -32.36
CA LEU A 27 -27.30 21.01 -32.05
C LEU A 27 -28.16 22.11 -32.69
N LEU A 28 -28.68 23.03 -31.88
CA LEU A 28 -29.41 24.19 -32.38
C LEU A 28 -28.42 25.32 -32.70
N ILE A 29 -28.33 25.69 -33.98
CA ILE A 29 -27.87 27.01 -34.41
C ILE A 29 -29.01 27.66 -35.19
N THR A 30 -29.56 28.74 -34.66
CA THR A 30 -30.57 29.57 -35.35
C THR A 30 -29.86 30.59 -36.24
N GLY A 31 -30.16 30.61 -37.55
CA GLY A 31 -29.42 31.46 -38.50
C GLY A 31 -30.02 31.61 -39.89
N SER A 32 -31.28 32.04 -39.97
CA SER A 32 -31.85 32.90 -41.03
C SER A 32 -31.78 32.50 -42.52
N THR A 33 -32.98 32.41 -43.13
CA THR A 33 -33.35 32.84 -44.51
C THR A 33 -32.63 32.25 -45.73
N ALA A 34 -33.23 32.01 -46.91
CA ALA A 34 -34.58 31.90 -47.48
C ALA A 34 -34.41 32.03 -49.02
N ILE A 35 -35.43 31.68 -49.83
CA ILE A 35 -35.52 31.90 -51.29
C ILE A 35 -34.61 30.96 -52.12
N ALA A 36 -35.04 29.99 -52.93
CA ALA A 36 -36.25 29.72 -53.73
C ALA A 36 -36.26 30.27 -55.17
N LEU A 37 -36.67 29.40 -56.12
CA LEU A 37 -37.02 29.64 -57.54
C LEU A 37 -35.87 30.00 -58.50
N ALA A 38 -35.95 29.74 -59.82
CA ALA A 38 -36.60 28.68 -60.61
C ALA A 38 -36.20 28.84 -62.10
N PHE A 39 -36.42 27.79 -62.90
CA PHE A 39 -36.31 27.72 -64.38
C PHE A 39 -34.88 27.81 -64.99
N GLY A 40 -34.53 26.98 -65.98
CA GLY A 40 -35.26 25.80 -66.47
C GLY A 40 -34.66 25.13 -67.72
N THR A 41 -35.09 23.88 -67.94
CA THR A 41 -35.34 23.20 -69.24
C THR A 41 -34.15 23.03 -70.22
N SER A 42 -33.89 21.87 -70.85
CA SER A 42 -34.74 20.71 -71.25
C SER A 42 -33.85 19.43 -71.37
N ALA A 43 -34.29 18.19 -71.60
CA ALA A 43 -35.60 17.62 -71.95
C ALA A 43 -35.71 16.12 -71.50
N THR A 44 -36.91 15.56 -71.66
CA THR A 44 -37.32 14.13 -71.63
C THR A 44 -36.41 13.18 -72.46
N LEU A 45 -36.39 11.84 -72.27
CA LEU A 45 -37.55 10.94 -72.13
C LEU A 45 -37.29 9.62 -71.35
N LEU A 46 -38.38 9.05 -70.82
CA LEU A 46 -38.49 7.95 -69.84
C LEU A 46 -37.94 6.57 -70.24
N GLY A 47 -37.64 5.76 -69.20
CA GLY A 47 -37.66 4.29 -69.24
C GLY A 47 -37.24 3.66 -67.90
N PHE A 48 -38.20 3.20 -67.07
CA PHE A 48 -37.92 2.68 -65.72
C PHE A 48 -37.12 1.36 -65.73
N ALA A 49 -36.11 1.28 -64.87
CA ALA A 49 -35.45 0.02 -64.47
C ALA A 49 -35.25 -0.03 -62.95
N LEU A 50 -35.60 -1.17 -62.34
CA LEU A 50 -35.32 -1.49 -60.95
C LEU A 50 -33.81 -1.76 -60.79
N PHE A 51 -33.16 -1.11 -59.82
CA PHE A 51 -31.75 -1.38 -59.49
C PHE A 51 -31.60 -2.23 -58.22
N PRO A 52 -30.62 -3.15 -58.17
CA PRO A 52 -30.31 -4.01 -57.01
C PRO A 52 -29.54 -3.23 -55.92
N PRO A 53 -29.36 -3.80 -54.71
CA PRO A 53 -28.71 -3.09 -53.61
C PRO A 53 -27.21 -2.85 -53.87
N LEU A 54 -26.75 -1.62 -53.65
CA LEU A 54 -25.32 -1.32 -53.62
C LEU A 54 -24.69 -1.85 -52.32
N GLN A 55 -23.71 -2.74 -52.45
CA GLN A 55 -22.76 -3.00 -51.37
C GLN A 55 -21.92 -1.73 -51.14
N VAL A 56 -21.96 -1.19 -49.93
CA VAL A 56 -20.99 -0.18 -49.49
C VAL A 56 -19.76 -0.92 -48.99
N GLN A 57 -18.68 -0.92 -49.77
CA GLN A 57 -17.35 -1.25 -49.24
C GLN A 57 -17.00 -0.21 -48.18
N MET A 58 -16.98 -0.62 -46.91
CA MET A 58 -16.29 0.15 -45.88
C MET A 58 -14.79 0.11 -46.21
N GLN A 59 -14.21 1.26 -46.52
CA GLN A 59 -12.76 1.38 -46.57
C GLN A 59 -12.24 1.07 -45.16
N GLY A 60 -11.41 0.02 -45.05
CA GLY A 60 -10.83 -0.37 -43.78
C GLY A 60 -10.03 0.77 -43.19
N VAL A 61 -10.44 1.23 -42.00
CA VAL A 61 -9.55 1.98 -41.13
C VAL A 61 -8.52 0.97 -40.65
N VAL A 62 -7.41 0.86 -41.39
CA VAL A 62 -6.20 0.27 -40.84
C VAL A 62 -5.80 1.17 -39.69
N LEU A 63 -6.04 0.70 -38.46
CA LEU A 63 -5.35 1.23 -37.30
C LEU A 63 -3.86 1.02 -37.57
N GLN A 64 -3.19 2.09 -38.01
CA GLN A 64 -1.73 2.10 -37.98
C GLN A 64 -1.36 2.05 -36.50
N ALA A 65 -1.02 0.85 -36.02
CA ALA A 65 -0.23 0.65 -34.82
C ALA A 65 1.07 1.43 -35.01
N ALA A 66 1.01 2.71 -34.62
CA ALA A 66 2.09 3.63 -34.84
C ALA A 66 3.17 3.27 -33.82
N ASN A 67 4.28 2.71 -34.33
CA ASN A 67 5.56 2.55 -33.64
C ASN A 67 6.08 3.90 -33.08
N ARG A 68 5.38 4.44 -32.08
CA ARG A 68 5.80 5.59 -31.31
C ARG A 68 6.46 5.01 -30.06
N PRO A 69 7.79 5.15 -29.90
CA PRO A 69 8.43 4.74 -28.67
C PRO A 69 7.77 5.46 -27.50
N PHE A 70 7.69 4.81 -26.34
CA PHE A 70 7.21 5.44 -25.11
C PHE A 70 8.07 6.67 -24.80
N ILE A 71 7.53 7.86 -25.07
CA ILE A 71 8.20 9.12 -24.76
C ILE A 71 8.00 9.34 -23.27
N GLN A 72 9.02 9.00 -22.47
CA GLN A 72 9.05 9.44 -21.07
C GLN A 72 8.88 10.97 -21.04
N PRO A 73 7.91 11.50 -20.26
CA PRO A 73 7.65 12.92 -20.23
C PRO A 73 8.89 13.71 -19.78
N ALA A 74 8.96 14.96 -20.22
CA ALA A 74 9.99 15.89 -19.80
C ALA A 74 9.87 16.12 -18.29
N ILE A 75 10.98 15.97 -17.56
CA ILE A 75 11.02 16.17 -16.10
C ILE A 75 10.71 17.65 -15.79
N PRO A 76 9.65 17.96 -15.01
CA PRO A 76 9.36 19.31 -14.53
C PRO A 76 10.51 19.86 -13.68
N ASP A 77 10.75 21.18 -13.73
CA ASP A 77 11.89 21.79 -13.01
C ASP A 77 11.81 21.57 -11.49
N ALA A 78 10.60 21.55 -10.92
CA ALA A 78 10.37 21.23 -9.50
C ALA A 78 10.83 19.82 -9.11
N TRP A 79 10.91 18.89 -10.07
CA TRP A 79 11.24 17.48 -9.85
C TRP A 79 12.71 17.17 -10.12
N ARG A 80 13.47 18.09 -10.73
CA ARG A 80 14.93 17.96 -10.97
C ARG A 80 15.77 17.63 -9.71
N PRO A 81 15.40 18.04 -8.48
CA PRO A 81 16.09 17.58 -7.27
C PRO A 81 15.88 16.10 -6.94
N TYR A 82 14.85 15.47 -7.48
CA TYR A 82 14.38 14.11 -7.17
C TYR A 82 14.46 13.15 -8.37
N ILE A 83 14.74 13.66 -9.56
CA ILE A 83 14.87 12.89 -10.79
C ILE A 83 16.06 13.42 -11.60
N ALA A 84 17.03 12.55 -11.87
CA ALA A 84 18.17 12.84 -12.73
C ALA A 84 18.19 11.89 -13.92
N GLU A 85 18.59 12.37 -15.09
CA GLU A 85 18.68 11.56 -16.30
C GLU A 85 19.90 11.90 -17.13
N ARG A 86 20.32 10.96 -17.97
CA ARG A 86 21.30 11.19 -19.04
C ARG A 86 21.03 10.22 -20.18
N SER A 87 21.20 10.72 -21.40
CA SER A 87 21.17 9.89 -22.60
C SER A 87 22.57 9.64 -23.15
N LEU A 88 22.78 8.46 -23.74
CA LEU A 88 23.94 8.13 -24.54
C LEU A 88 23.49 7.22 -25.70
N ASN A 89 23.80 7.63 -26.92
CA ASN A 89 23.27 7.02 -28.15
C ASN A 89 21.72 7.01 -28.15
N ASN A 90 21.11 5.83 -28.22
CA ASN A 90 19.67 5.61 -28.17
C ASN A 90 19.12 5.37 -26.75
N LEU A 91 19.98 5.16 -25.75
CA LEU A 91 19.57 4.82 -24.38
C LEU A 91 19.51 6.06 -23.48
N THR A 92 18.55 6.08 -22.57
CA THR A 92 18.46 7.06 -21.47
C THR A 92 18.38 6.31 -20.14
N LEU A 93 19.31 6.58 -19.23
CA LEU A 93 19.23 6.17 -17.83
C LEU A 93 18.58 7.30 -17.05
N ARG A 94 17.53 7.00 -16.29
CA ARG A 94 16.83 7.92 -15.40
C ARG A 94 16.80 7.32 -14.00
N LEU A 95 17.15 8.13 -13.00
CA LEU A 95 17.16 7.79 -11.59
C LEU A 95 16.03 8.56 -10.89
N TYR A 96 15.36 7.91 -9.95
CA TYR A 96 14.30 8.47 -9.14
C TYR A 96 14.64 8.32 -7.65
N ALA A 97 14.60 9.41 -6.90
CA ALA A 97 15.00 9.43 -5.49
C ALA A 97 13.84 9.00 -4.57
N GLY A 98 13.99 7.85 -3.90
CA GLY A 98 13.28 7.58 -2.65
C GLY A 98 14.07 8.11 -1.44
N ILE A 99 13.67 7.72 -0.22
CA ILE A 99 14.36 8.14 1.01
C ILE A 99 15.55 7.22 1.30
N THR A 100 15.31 5.91 1.27
CA THR A 100 16.32 4.85 1.42
C THR A 100 16.46 3.99 0.16
N THR A 101 15.80 4.40 -0.92
CA THR A 101 15.73 3.67 -2.20
C THR A 101 16.12 4.56 -3.37
N LEU A 102 16.42 3.94 -4.51
CA LEU A 102 16.61 4.63 -5.77
C LEU A 102 16.00 3.81 -6.91
N GLY A 103 15.01 4.38 -7.59
CA GLY A 103 14.45 3.80 -8.80
C GLY A 103 15.39 3.99 -9.98
N ILE A 104 15.57 2.93 -10.78
CA ILE A 104 16.46 2.92 -11.94
C ILE A 104 15.64 2.53 -13.16
N HIS A 105 15.52 3.45 -14.11
CA HIS A 105 14.80 3.25 -15.36
C HIS A 105 15.75 3.43 -16.54
N ILE A 106 15.68 2.53 -17.51
CA ILE A 106 16.39 2.65 -18.77
C ILE A 106 15.37 2.57 -19.90
N SER A 107 15.31 3.62 -20.72
CA SER A 107 14.47 3.68 -21.91
C SER A 107 15.31 3.74 -23.17
N SER A 108 14.77 3.26 -24.29
CA SER A 108 15.40 3.35 -25.62
C SER A 108 14.53 4.14 -26.60
N ASN A 109 15.12 5.10 -27.31
CA ASN A 109 14.42 5.87 -28.36
C ASN A 109 14.32 5.12 -29.71
N THR A 110 14.88 3.91 -29.80
CA THR A 110 14.71 2.96 -30.91
C THR A 110 14.32 1.59 -30.36
N ASN A 111 13.41 0.87 -31.03
CA ASN A 111 13.14 -0.52 -30.68
C ASN A 111 14.42 -1.37 -30.78
N LEU A 112 14.83 -2.00 -29.67
CA LEU A 112 16.00 -2.87 -29.64
C LEU A 112 15.63 -4.23 -30.28
N ALA A 113 16.51 -4.83 -31.07
CA ALA A 113 16.22 -6.16 -31.66
C ALA A 113 16.35 -7.30 -30.64
N THR A 114 17.29 -7.18 -29.70
CA THR A 114 17.46 -8.07 -28.55
C THR A 114 17.28 -7.26 -27.26
N GLY A 115 16.77 -7.87 -26.19
CA GLY A 115 16.55 -7.17 -24.92
C GLY A 115 17.82 -6.57 -24.32
N LEU A 116 17.68 -5.54 -23.50
CA LEU A 116 18.81 -4.91 -22.80
C LEU A 116 19.33 -5.82 -21.67
N ASN A 117 20.28 -6.68 -22.00
CA ASN A 117 21.02 -7.47 -21.01
C ASN A 117 22.35 -6.78 -20.68
N ARG A 118 22.31 -5.77 -19.80
CA ARG A 118 23.47 -4.97 -19.38
C ARG A 118 23.49 -4.82 -17.86
N PRO A 119 24.64 -5.05 -17.19
CA PRO A 119 24.71 -4.89 -15.74
C PRO A 119 24.66 -3.41 -15.36
N VAL A 120 24.04 -3.16 -14.21
CA VAL A 120 24.00 -1.85 -13.56
C VAL A 120 24.84 -1.93 -12.29
N TYR A 121 25.61 -0.89 -12.02
CA TYR A 121 26.39 -0.74 -10.80
C TYR A 121 26.09 0.59 -10.13
N TYR A 122 26.32 0.67 -8.83
CA TYR A 122 26.16 1.89 -8.05
C TYR A 122 27.30 2.07 -7.04
N ARG A 123 27.48 3.29 -6.54
CA ARG A 123 28.33 3.58 -5.38
C ARG A 123 27.93 4.87 -4.69
N GLU A 124 28.25 5.01 -3.41
CA GLU A 124 28.24 6.31 -2.74
C GLU A 124 29.27 7.23 -3.43
N LYS A 125 28.92 8.50 -3.68
CA LYS A 125 29.77 9.40 -4.47
C LYS A 125 31.11 9.64 -3.79
N GLY A 126 32.19 9.23 -4.45
CA GLY A 126 33.56 9.30 -3.92
C GLY A 126 34.07 8.00 -3.29
N ALA A 127 33.22 6.97 -3.14
CA ALA A 127 33.69 5.62 -2.85
C ALA A 127 34.51 5.06 -4.03
N LEU A 128 35.44 4.16 -3.73
CA LEU A 128 36.31 3.56 -4.75
C LEU A 128 35.64 2.36 -5.45
N GLN A 129 34.92 1.53 -4.69
CA GLN A 129 34.26 0.32 -5.19
C GLN A 129 32.92 0.64 -5.84
N TRP A 130 32.64 -0.02 -6.96
CA TRP A 130 31.31 -0.11 -7.57
C TRP A 130 30.65 -1.40 -7.11
N LEU A 131 29.44 -1.31 -6.56
CA LEU A 131 28.64 -2.45 -6.13
C LEU A 131 27.64 -2.83 -7.25
N PRO A 132 27.35 -4.13 -7.47
CA PRO A 132 26.36 -4.54 -8.44
C PRO A 132 24.94 -4.20 -7.94
N ALA A 133 24.12 -3.62 -8.82
CA ALA A 133 22.71 -3.35 -8.56
C ALA A 133 21.84 -4.59 -8.86
N HIS A 134 20.60 -4.61 -8.36
CA HIS A 134 19.63 -5.65 -8.71
C HIS A 134 19.45 -5.72 -10.24
N PRO A 135 19.43 -6.91 -10.85
CA PRO A 135 19.25 -7.06 -12.29
C PRO A 135 18.04 -6.29 -12.84
N LEU A 136 18.17 -5.77 -14.06
CA LEU A 136 17.05 -5.16 -14.76
C LEU A 136 15.95 -6.20 -15.03
N THR A 137 14.69 -5.75 -15.02
CA THR A 137 13.60 -6.51 -15.66
C THR A 137 13.94 -6.81 -17.12
N GLY A 138 13.18 -7.70 -17.75
CA GLY A 138 13.01 -7.65 -19.20
C GLY A 138 12.28 -6.38 -19.63
N ARG A 139 11.84 -6.33 -20.89
CA ARG A 139 11.04 -5.20 -21.37
C ARG A 139 9.71 -5.15 -20.63
N ILE A 140 9.40 -4.00 -20.03
CA ILE A 140 8.03 -3.67 -19.70
C ILE A 140 7.27 -3.54 -21.02
N THR A 141 6.17 -4.27 -21.15
CA THR A 141 5.24 -4.18 -22.28
C THR A 141 3.90 -3.69 -21.78
N LYS A 142 3.10 -3.14 -22.68
CA LYS A 142 1.66 -2.95 -22.47
C LYS A 142 0.90 -4.16 -23.01
N SER A 143 -0.12 -4.61 -22.28
CA SER A 143 -1.09 -5.61 -22.75
C SER A 143 -2.17 -4.92 -23.58
N LEU A 144 -2.50 -5.49 -24.74
CA LEU A 144 -3.56 -5.05 -25.64
C LEU A 144 -4.52 -6.21 -25.90
N PRO A 145 -5.77 -6.18 -25.42
CA PRO A 145 -6.75 -7.22 -25.70
C PRO A 145 -7.12 -7.22 -27.18
N GLN A 146 -7.29 -8.41 -27.75
CA GLN A 146 -7.69 -8.68 -29.12
C GLN A 146 -9.18 -9.04 -29.20
N GLU A 147 -9.79 -8.95 -30.39
CA GLU A 147 -11.22 -9.25 -30.58
C GLU A 147 -11.61 -10.71 -30.30
N ASP A 148 -10.64 -11.63 -30.26
CA ASP A 148 -10.82 -13.05 -29.95
C ASP A 148 -10.61 -13.41 -28.47
N GLY A 149 -10.35 -12.42 -27.61
CA GLY A 149 -10.08 -12.62 -26.18
C GLY A 149 -8.62 -12.91 -25.84
N SER A 150 -7.72 -13.02 -26.82
CA SER A 150 -6.27 -13.09 -26.60
C SER A 150 -5.66 -11.73 -26.29
N TYR A 151 -4.37 -11.68 -25.94
CA TYR A 151 -3.63 -10.45 -25.67
C TYR A 151 -2.40 -10.33 -26.58
N GLU A 152 -2.22 -9.17 -27.19
CA GLU A 152 -0.97 -8.74 -27.83
C GLU A 152 -0.14 -7.92 -26.84
N TYR A 153 1.18 -8.01 -26.94
CA TYR A 153 2.09 -7.36 -26.00
C TYR A 153 3.03 -6.39 -26.71
N GLU A 154 2.76 -5.09 -26.60
CA GLU A 154 3.56 -4.02 -27.20
C GLU A 154 4.70 -3.59 -26.25
N PRO A 155 5.99 -3.68 -26.65
CA PRO A 155 7.09 -3.19 -25.83
C PRO A 155 7.07 -1.67 -25.64
N LEU A 156 7.20 -1.24 -24.38
CA LEU A 156 7.43 0.18 -24.05
C LEU A 156 8.92 0.57 -24.15
N GLU A 157 9.79 -0.37 -24.55
CA GLU A 157 11.26 -0.23 -24.56
C GLU A 157 11.85 0.32 -23.24
N LEU A 158 11.20 -0.03 -22.13
CA LEU A 158 11.54 0.35 -20.77
C LEU A 158 12.03 -0.87 -19.97
N TYR A 159 13.09 -0.67 -19.20
CA TYR A 159 13.69 -1.65 -18.30
C TYR A 159 13.86 -1.01 -16.93
N VAL A 160 13.50 -1.71 -15.86
CA VAL A 160 13.39 -1.12 -14.53
C VAL A 160 14.10 -1.99 -13.49
N THR A 161 14.67 -1.35 -12.47
CA THR A 161 15.16 -2.00 -11.25
C THR A 161 15.21 -0.98 -10.10
N SER A 162 15.63 -1.42 -8.92
CA SER A 162 15.76 -0.56 -7.74
C SER A 162 17.01 -0.86 -6.92
N LEU A 163 17.49 0.17 -6.20
CA LEU A 163 18.41 0.03 -5.08
C LEU A 163 17.64 0.21 -3.77
N PHE A 164 18.10 -0.48 -2.73
CA PHE A 164 17.55 -0.45 -1.36
C PHE A 164 18.64 -0.09 -0.35
N TRP A 165 18.24 0.16 0.90
CA TRP A 165 19.13 0.36 2.06
C TRP A 165 20.15 1.50 1.90
N LEU A 166 19.81 2.49 1.07
CA LEU A 166 20.63 3.67 0.85
C LEU A 166 20.49 4.66 2.02
N LYS A 167 21.56 5.40 2.31
CA LYS A 167 21.54 6.46 3.32
C LYS A 167 20.70 7.64 2.83
N PRO A 168 19.76 8.19 3.63
CA PRO A 168 19.01 9.39 3.27
C PRO A 168 19.90 10.61 3.05
N GLY A 169 19.57 11.44 2.05
CA GLY A 169 20.28 12.68 1.75
C GLY A 169 21.66 12.54 1.10
N ILE A 170 22.11 11.32 0.77
CA ILE A 170 23.44 11.03 0.24
C ILE A 170 23.41 10.91 -1.28
N VAL A 171 24.45 11.40 -1.94
CA VAL A 171 24.61 11.32 -3.41
C VAL A 171 25.17 9.96 -3.80
N TYR A 172 24.45 9.24 -4.64
CA TYR A 172 24.91 8.00 -5.26
C TYR A 172 25.22 8.23 -6.75
N GLU A 173 26.23 7.53 -7.25
CA GLU A 173 26.50 7.40 -8.68
C GLU A 173 25.95 6.05 -9.16
N VAL A 174 25.25 6.04 -10.29
CA VAL A 174 24.73 4.83 -10.94
C VAL A 174 25.25 4.77 -12.37
N CYS A 175 25.65 3.57 -12.78
CA CYS A 175 26.31 3.28 -14.03
C CYS A 175 25.62 2.13 -14.76
N LEU A 176 25.25 2.35 -16.02
CA LEU A 176 24.91 1.30 -16.97
C LEU A 176 26.15 0.98 -17.83
N LEU A 177 26.61 -0.26 -17.78
CA LEU A 177 27.80 -0.71 -18.52
C LEU A 177 27.43 -0.98 -19.99
N ILE A 178 27.80 -0.06 -20.90
CA ILE A 178 27.48 -0.12 -22.34
C ILE A 178 28.70 -0.61 -23.13
N SER A 179 29.84 0.05 -22.96
CA SER A 179 31.09 -0.24 -23.65
C SER A 179 32.27 0.03 -22.72
N GLY A 180 32.85 -1.03 -22.16
CA GLY A 180 33.98 -0.94 -21.24
C GLY A 180 34.01 -2.15 -20.31
N ALA A 181 35.13 -2.32 -19.59
CA ALA A 181 35.28 -3.38 -18.59
C ALA A 181 34.83 -2.94 -17.18
N THR A 182 34.81 -1.64 -16.90
CA THR A 182 34.46 -1.07 -15.60
C THR A 182 33.66 0.22 -15.77
N CYS A 183 32.91 0.62 -14.75
CA CYS A 183 32.07 1.81 -14.79
C CYS A 183 32.84 3.13 -14.89
N ASP A 184 34.07 3.22 -14.36
CA ASP A 184 34.88 4.43 -14.49
C ASP A 184 35.42 4.66 -15.91
N ALA A 185 35.43 3.62 -16.77
CA ALA A 185 35.78 3.77 -18.19
C ALA A 185 34.80 4.66 -18.98
N ASP A 186 35.32 5.31 -20.02
CA ASP A 186 34.55 6.11 -20.98
C ASP A 186 33.59 5.25 -21.82
N GLY A 187 32.53 5.88 -22.35
CA GLY A 187 31.50 5.21 -23.16
C GLY A 187 30.38 4.55 -22.36
N ASN A 188 30.45 4.55 -21.02
CA ASN A 188 29.36 4.11 -20.16
C ASN A 188 28.42 5.25 -19.77
N LEU A 189 27.16 4.91 -19.53
CA LEU A 189 26.13 5.87 -19.16
C LEU A 189 26.07 5.98 -17.63
N LYS A 190 26.57 7.10 -17.10
CA LYS A 190 26.63 7.42 -15.67
C LYS A 190 25.74 8.61 -15.31
N VAL A 191 24.93 8.47 -14.26
CA VAL A 191 24.07 9.50 -13.65
C VAL A 191 24.34 9.53 -12.15
N SER A 192 24.22 10.71 -11.52
CA SER A 192 24.28 10.84 -10.06
C SER A 192 23.01 11.51 -9.54
N LEU A 193 22.51 11.05 -8.39
CA LEU A 193 21.34 11.63 -7.73
C LEU A 193 21.47 11.48 -6.21
N ALA A 194 20.92 12.43 -5.46
CA ALA A 194 20.79 12.32 -4.02
C ALA A 194 19.51 11.56 -3.65
N THR A 195 19.59 10.66 -2.67
CA THR A 195 18.40 10.18 -1.98
C THR A 195 17.72 11.34 -1.24
N ARG A 196 16.42 11.20 -0.97
CA ARG A 196 15.64 12.20 -0.23
C ARG A 196 16.10 12.24 1.23
N GLN A 197 16.12 13.44 1.80
CA GLN A 197 16.42 13.64 3.22
C GLN A 197 15.32 13.01 4.10
N ALA A 198 15.69 12.35 5.20
CA ALA A 198 14.75 11.77 6.15
C ALA A 198 14.20 12.84 7.12
N THR A 199 12.87 12.96 7.22
CA THR A 199 12.16 13.94 8.07
C THR A 199 12.26 13.60 9.56
N ASN A 200 12.41 12.32 9.90
CA ASN A 200 12.46 11.78 11.25
C ASN A 200 13.87 11.79 11.88
N SER A 201 14.86 12.40 11.22
CA SER A 201 16.22 12.62 11.76
C SER A 201 16.18 13.19 13.18
N PRO A 202 17.09 12.77 14.10
CA PRO A 202 17.18 13.28 15.48
C PRO A 202 17.52 14.77 15.59
N THR A 203 17.76 15.46 14.46
CA THR A 203 17.77 16.93 14.35
C THR A 203 16.61 17.45 13.46
N PRO A 204 15.33 17.43 13.93
CA PRO A 204 14.19 17.86 13.11
C PRO A 204 14.28 19.32 12.64
N GLU A 205 14.97 20.16 13.41
CA GLU A 205 15.19 21.59 13.15
C GLU A 205 16.01 21.84 11.87
N ALA A 206 16.75 20.84 11.38
CA ALA A 206 17.49 20.93 10.12
C ALA A 206 16.58 20.93 8.87
N PHE A 207 15.30 20.57 9.00
CA PHE A 207 14.39 20.37 7.87
C PHE A 207 13.52 21.59 7.55
N PHE A 208 13.05 22.30 8.58
CA PHE A 208 12.19 23.48 8.43
C PHE A 208 12.25 24.37 9.67
N THR A 209 12.61 25.63 9.47
CA THR A 209 12.45 26.71 10.45
C THR A 209 11.34 27.64 9.96
N PRO A 210 10.25 27.85 10.73
CA PRO A 210 9.17 28.74 10.30
C PRO A 210 9.63 30.19 10.25
N THR A 211 9.25 30.89 9.18
CA THR A 211 9.50 32.34 9.04
C THR A 211 8.48 33.18 9.80
N ARG A 212 7.32 32.59 10.11
CA ARG A 212 6.25 33.14 10.94
C ARG A 212 5.54 32.00 11.67
N THR A 213 5.16 32.22 12.92
CA THR A 213 4.17 31.38 13.61
C THR A 213 2.89 32.18 13.83
N VAL A 214 1.75 31.51 13.67
CA VAL A 214 0.39 31.99 13.96
C VAL A 214 -0.22 31.00 14.95
N ILE A 215 -0.93 31.49 15.97
CA ILE A 215 -1.51 30.67 17.04
C ILE A 215 -3.01 30.51 16.82
N VAL A 216 -3.49 29.27 16.85
CA VAL A 216 -4.91 28.92 16.89
C VAL A 216 -5.23 28.34 18.27
N ASP A 217 -6.25 28.86 18.94
CA ASP A 217 -6.67 28.44 20.29
C ASP A 217 -8.20 28.57 20.41
N PRO A 218 -8.94 27.60 20.99
CA PRO A 218 -10.39 27.72 21.15
C PRO A 218 -10.78 28.90 22.06
N ASP A 219 -9.87 29.37 22.92
CA ASP A 219 -10.05 30.60 23.69
C ASP A 219 -9.59 31.82 22.87
N PRO A 220 -10.50 32.73 22.45
CA PRO A 220 -10.15 33.92 21.68
C PRO A 220 -9.22 34.90 22.43
N ALA A 221 -8.97 34.71 23.72
CA ALA A 221 -7.98 35.48 24.48
C ALA A 221 -6.55 34.92 24.37
N LYS A 222 -6.34 33.74 23.77
CA LYS A 222 -5.05 33.03 23.75
C LYS A 222 -4.46 32.78 22.35
N GLY A 223 -5.26 32.87 21.30
CA GLY A 223 -4.83 32.66 19.91
C GLY A 223 -5.05 33.89 19.03
N ASP A 224 -4.35 33.94 17.89
CA ASP A 224 -4.63 34.89 16.80
C ASP A 224 -5.98 34.55 16.12
N PHE A 225 -6.35 33.27 16.12
CA PHE A 225 -7.59 32.72 15.55
C PHE A 225 -8.21 31.66 16.47
N THR A 226 -9.53 31.49 16.40
CA THR A 226 -10.25 30.40 17.10
C THR A 226 -10.56 29.18 16.24
N ALA A 227 -10.30 29.26 14.93
CA ALA A 227 -10.55 28.19 13.97
C ALA A 227 -9.33 28.02 13.04
N ILE A 228 -8.99 26.78 12.72
CA ILE A 228 -7.82 26.42 11.92
C ILE A 228 -8.00 26.92 10.48
N GLN A 229 -9.20 26.76 9.91
CA GLN A 229 -9.53 27.25 8.58
C GLN A 229 -9.42 28.78 8.47
N ALA A 230 -9.66 29.53 9.56
CA ALA A 230 -9.51 30.98 9.56
C ALA A 230 -8.03 31.40 9.44
N ALA A 231 -7.13 30.72 10.16
CA ALA A 231 -5.68 30.95 10.02
C ALA A 231 -5.14 30.56 8.63
N VAL A 232 -5.66 29.46 8.03
CA VAL A 232 -5.34 29.07 6.64
C VAL A 232 -5.80 30.14 5.63
N ASN A 233 -6.98 30.72 5.85
CA ASN A 233 -7.55 31.71 4.94
C ASN A 233 -6.90 33.10 5.05
N ASP A 234 -6.24 33.41 6.18
CA ASP A 234 -5.61 34.71 6.41
C ASP A 234 -4.72 35.14 5.24
N SER A 235 -4.85 36.41 4.86
CA SER A 235 -4.12 37.00 3.73
C SER A 235 -2.61 37.14 3.97
N ALA A 236 -2.16 37.02 5.22
CA ALA A 236 -0.75 37.05 5.57
C ALA A 236 -0.18 35.65 5.92
N THR A 237 -0.97 34.58 5.79
CA THR A 237 -0.48 33.20 5.76
C THR A 237 0.17 32.93 4.41
N ALA A 238 1.46 32.60 4.43
CA ALA A 238 2.31 32.49 3.24
C ALA A 238 3.36 31.35 3.40
N PRO A 239 4.05 30.91 2.32
CA PRO A 239 5.10 29.89 2.39
C PRO A 239 6.13 30.17 3.50
N GLY A 240 6.30 29.20 4.41
CA GLY A 240 7.12 29.30 5.61
C GLY A 240 6.35 29.59 6.90
N THR A 241 5.03 29.75 6.84
CA THR A 241 4.17 29.94 8.03
C THR A 241 3.93 28.61 8.75
N ARG A 242 4.09 28.61 10.07
CA ARG A 242 3.54 27.59 10.98
C ARG A 242 2.23 28.10 11.57
N ILE A 243 1.15 27.36 11.36
CA ILE A 243 -0.10 27.49 12.10
C ILE A 243 0.01 26.52 13.28
N GLN A 244 0.37 27.04 14.45
CA GLN A 244 0.43 26.29 15.69
C GLN A 244 -0.98 26.19 16.29
N ILE A 245 -1.45 24.97 16.53
CA ILE A 245 -2.79 24.69 17.01
C ILE A 245 -2.67 24.22 18.45
N ASN A 246 -3.13 25.04 19.39
CA ASN A 246 -3.06 24.76 20.82
C ASN A 246 -4.07 23.67 21.23
N ALA A 247 -3.92 23.15 22.45
CA ALA A 247 -4.79 22.12 23.01
C ALA A 247 -6.26 22.58 23.05
N GLY A 248 -7.17 21.73 22.57
CA GLY A 248 -8.57 22.07 22.35
C GLY A 248 -9.25 21.13 21.36
N VAL A 249 -10.58 21.15 21.32
CA VAL A 249 -11.38 20.42 20.32
C VAL A 249 -11.94 21.42 19.32
N TYR A 250 -11.58 21.23 18.06
CA TYR A 250 -11.96 22.08 16.93
C TYR A 250 -12.97 21.30 16.06
N HIS A 251 -14.25 21.66 16.17
CA HIS A 251 -15.34 21.03 15.41
C HIS A 251 -15.46 21.68 14.02
N GLU A 252 -14.51 21.40 13.14
CA GLU A 252 -14.44 21.93 11.78
C GLU A 252 -13.86 20.91 10.79
N ALA A 253 -13.88 21.27 9.50
CA ALA A 253 -13.09 20.61 8.47
C ALA A 253 -12.23 21.67 7.78
N VAL A 254 -10.97 21.34 7.49
CA VAL A 254 -9.96 22.27 6.98
C VAL A 254 -9.68 21.95 5.51
N THR A 255 -9.73 22.95 4.64
CA THR A 255 -9.34 22.85 3.24
C THR A 255 -8.21 23.84 2.95
N ILE A 256 -7.10 23.33 2.43
CA ILE A 256 -5.98 24.09 1.88
C ILE A 256 -6.01 23.88 0.36
N LYS A 257 -6.08 24.98 -0.39
CA LYS A 257 -6.11 24.98 -1.86
C LYS A 257 -4.75 25.32 -2.44
N SER A 258 -4.58 25.10 -3.75
CA SER A 258 -3.38 25.46 -4.51
C SER A 258 -2.88 26.90 -4.33
N ASP A 259 -3.77 27.88 -4.08
CA ASP A 259 -3.40 29.28 -3.78
C ASP A 259 -2.92 29.51 -2.34
N ARG A 260 -2.80 28.44 -1.54
CA ARG A 260 -2.25 28.39 -0.18
C ARG A 260 -1.14 27.34 -0.03
N SER A 261 -0.55 26.88 -1.14
CA SER A 261 0.65 26.03 -1.12
C SER A 261 1.81 26.69 -0.36
N GLY A 262 2.71 25.85 0.18
CA GLY A 262 4.04 26.27 0.61
C GLY A 262 4.99 26.47 -0.57
N ALA A 263 6.29 26.32 -0.32
CA ALA A 263 7.33 26.30 -1.35
C ALA A 263 8.50 25.39 -0.91
N PRO A 264 9.41 24.99 -1.83
CA PRO A 264 10.62 24.26 -1.46
C PRO A 264 11.38 24.93 -0.31
N GLY A 265 11.64 24.19 0.77
CA GLY A 265 12.29 24.69 1.98
C GLY A 265 11.45 25.63 2.86
N ARG A 266 10.20 25.93 2.48
CA ARG A 266 9.29 26.87 3.16
C ARG A 266 7.86 26.34 3.13
N TRP A 267 7.63 25.23 3.84
CA TRP A 267 6.32 24.61 3.97
C TRP A 267 5.27 25.56 4.58
N LEU A 268 4.00 25.33 4.26
CA LEU A 268 2.90 25.73 5.14
C LEU A 268 2.70 24.59 6.15
N GLN A 269 2.97 24.83 7.43
CA GLN A 269 2.87 23.78 8.46
C GLN A 269 1.64 23.97 9.34
N LEU A 270 0.74 22.99 9.38
CA LEU A 270 -0.21 22.79 10.48
C LEU A 270 0.49 21.97 11.57
N TYR A 271 0.62 22.54 12.77
CA TYR A 271 1.37 21.94 13.87
C TYR A 271 0.50 21.86 15.13
N GLY A 272 -0.02 20.68 15.44
CA GLY A 272 -0.75 20.38 16.66
C GLY A 272 0.15 20.31 17.88
N MET A 273 -0.18 21.08 18.91
CA MET A 273 0.35 20.89 20.25
C MET A 273 -0.33 19.70 20.94
N PRO A 274 0.28 19.04 21.94
CA PRO A 274 -0.34 17.94 22.67
C PRO A 274 -1.74 18.30 23.19
N GLY A 275 -2.75 17.52 22.80
CA GLY A 275 -4.16 17.78 23.11
C GLY A 275 -4.93 18.62 22.08
N ALA A 276 -4.33 18.96 20.93
CA ALA A 276 -5.06 19.55 19.80
C ALA A 276 -5.82 18.47 19.02
N VAL A 277 -7.16 18.59 18.99
CA VAL A 277 -8.06 17.62 18.36
C VAL A 277 -8.90 18.30 17.28
N LEU A 278 -8.73 17.89 16.03
CA LEU A 278 -9.65 18.19 14.93
C LEU A 278 -10.75 17.12 14.91
N ASP A 279 -12.00 17.50 15.20
CA ASP A 279 -13.11 16.56 15.37
C ASP A 279 -14.25 16.81 14.35
N GLY A 280 -14.55 15.79 13.56
CA GLY A 280 -15.50 15.84 12.47
C GLY A 280 -16.96 15.56 12.83
N SER A 281 -17.29 15.43 14.11
CA SER A 281 -18.65 15.05 14.57
C SER A 281 -19.61 16.23 14.74
N TYR A 282 -20.90 15.93 14.72
CA TYR A 282 -21.96 16.85 15.15
C TYR A 282 -21.95 17.05 16.67
N ALA A 283 -22.20 18.27 17.14
CA ALA A 283 -22.74 18.42 18.48
C ALA A 283 -24.15 17.81 18.53
N ALA A 284 -24.54 17.15 19.63
CA ALA A 284 -25.82 16.43 19.71
C ALA A 284 -27.07 17.31 19.45
N SER A 285 -26.97 18.62 19.71
CA SER A 285 -28.00 19.62 19.41
C SER A 285 -28.12 19.94 17.90
N GLU A 286 -27.10 19.65 17.11
CA GLU A 286 -27.06 19.89 15.66
C GLU A 286 -27.68 18.75 14.85
N LEU A 287 -27.46 17.48 15.22
CA LEU A 287 -27.99 16.34 14.45
C LEU A 287 -29.47 16.06 14.74
N PHE A 288 -29.86 16.01 16.02
CA PHE A 288 -31.21 15.59 16.38
C PHE A 288 -32.22 16.73 16.23
N THR A 289 -33.48 16.38 15.95
CA THR A 289 -34.57 17.36 15.95
C THR A 289 -34.75 17.93 17.36
N PRO A 290 -34.73 19.27 17.57
CA PRO A 290 -34.86 19.88 18.89
C PRO A 290 -36.12 19.44 19.62
N GLY A 291 -35.98 19.06 20.90
CA GLY A 291 -37.08 18.55 21.73
C GLY A 291 -37.50 17.10 21.43
N SER A 292 -36.92 16.43 20.43
CA SER A 292 -37.13 14.99 20.21
C SER A 292 -36.42 14.13 21.26
N ALA A 293 -36.98 12.96 21.55
CA ALA A 293 -36.40 11.93 22.41
C ALA A 293 -36.31 10.59 21.66
N TRP A 294 -35.58 9.63 22.23
CA TRP A 294 -35.56 8.25 21.74
C TRP A 294 -36.89 7.55 22.04
N GLU A 295 -37.55 7.01 21.02
CA GLU A 295 -38.78 6.22 21.14
C GLU A 295 -38.44 4.74 20.99
N LYS A 296 -38.74 3.92 22.01
CA LYS A 296 -38.59 2.46 21.90
C LYS A 296 -39.64 1.88 20.95
N VAL A 297 -39.21 1.04 20.02
CA VAL A 297 -40.07 0.37 19.03
C VAL A 297 -39.85 -1.14 19.03
N THR A 298 -40.85 -1.88 18.54
CA THR A 298 -40.77 -3.33 18.33
C THR A 298 -41.28 -3.62 16.93
N PRO A 299 -40.39 -3.77 15.93
CA PRO A 299 -40.78 -3.99 14.54
C PRO A 299 -41.55 -5.31 14.36
N PRO A 300 -42.63 -5.33 13.55
CA PRO A 300 -43.41 -6.54 13.34
C PRO A 300 -42.63 -7.59 12.53
N ASN A 301 -42.78 -8.87 12.91
CA ASN A 301 -42.12 -10.03 12.29
C ASN A 301 -40.58 -10.06 12.42
N ALA A 302 -39.99 -9.24 13.29
CA ALA A 302 -38.59 -9.28 13.64
C ALA A 302 -38.24 -10.61 14.34
N VAL A 303 -37.16 -11.28 13.91
CA VAL A 303 -36.65 -12.46 14.63
C VAL A 303 -36.07 -12.06 15.99
N ASN A 304 -35.42 -10.90 16.04
CA ASN A 304 -34.82 -10.32 17.25
C ASN A 304 -35.31 -8.87 17.43
N GLY A 305 -36.62 -8.66 17.61
CA GLY A 305 -37.24 -7.32 17.62
C GLY A 305 -37.02 -6.45 18.87
N ASP A 306 -36.27 -6.95 19.86
CA ASP A 306 -36.10 -6.29 21.16
C ASP A 306 -35.05 -5.17 21.14
N HIS A 307 -35.24 -4.21 22.05
CA HIS A 307 -34.31 -3.10 22.33
C HIS A 307 -33.93 -2.23 21.11
N ILE A 308 -34.88 -2.05 20.19
CA ILE A 308 -34.76 -1.08 19.10
C ILE A 308 -35.37 0.26 19.53
N TYR A 309 -34.70 1.35 19.20
CA TYR A 309 -35.12 2.72 19.47
C TYR A 309 -34.98 3.55 18.20
N LYS A 310 -35.85 4.53 17.99
CA LYS A 310 -35.74 5.49 16.88
C LYS A 310 -35.71 6.92 17.38
N ARG A 311 -35.14 7.83 16.59
CA ARG A 311 -35.20 9.28 16.84
C ARG A 311 -35.16 10.08 15.54
N PRO A 312 -35.92 11.18 15.40
CA PRO A 312 -35.81 12.09 14.28
C PRO A 312 -34.45 12.82 14.26
N VAL A 313 -33.76 12.76 13.12
CA VAL A 313 -32.55 13.52 12.82
C VAL A 313 -32.87 14.67 11.86
N ARG A 314 -31.87 15.50 11.54
CA ARG A 314 -32.00 16.66 10.65
C ARG A 314 -31.09 16.59 9.42
N ASP A 315 -30.18 15.63 9.38
CA ASP A 315 -29.21 15.39 8.32
C ASP A 315 -28.96 13.89 8.18
N ASP A 316 -28.60 13.44 6.99
CA ASP A 316 -28.13 12.08 6.74
C ASP A 316 -26.73 11.84 7.32
N VAL A 317 -26.57 10.69 7.97
CA VAL A 317 -25.30 10.23 8.55
C VAL A 317 -24.93 8.86 8.01
N LEU A 318 -23.64 8.68 7.70
CA LEU A 318 -23.10 7.40 7.21
C LEU A 318 -22.33 6.62 8.29
N ILE A 319 -21.81 7.30 9.31
CA ILE A 319 -20.89 6.76 10.32
C ILE A 319 -21.27 7.28 11.71
N GLY A 320 -21.33 6.37 12.68
CA GLY A 320 -21.64 6.65 14.09
C GLY A 320 -20.70 5.92 15.03
N TRP A 321 -20.53 6.46 16.22
CA TRP A 321 -19.57 6.04 17.24
C TRP A 321 -20.24 5.95 18.61
N LEU A 322 -19.75 5.04 19.45
CA LEU A 322 -20.05 4.98 20.87
C LEU A 322 -18.74 5.10 21.64
N GLY A 323 -18.48 6.27 22.20
CA GLY A 323 -17.17 6.61 22.77
C GLY A 323 -16.06 6.50 21.72
N ASP A 324 -15.31 5.39 21.80
CA ASP A 324 -14.17 5.07 20.94
C ASP A 324 -14.42 3.94 19.93
N GLU A 325 -15.57 3.26 19.99
CA GLU A 325 -15.95 2.17 19.08
C GLU A 325 -16.86 2.67 17.96
N GLN A 326 -16.64 2.18 16.73
CA GLN A 326 -17.58 2.40 15.63
C GLN A 326 -18.82 1.52 15.78
N LEU A 327 -20.00 2.10 15.52
CA LEU A 327 -21.25 1.35 15.46
C LEU A 327 -21.50 0.86 14.04
N LEU A 328 -21.70 -0.46 13.87
CA LEU A 328 -22.00 -1.06 12.59
C LEU A 328 -23.31 -0.51 12.00
N ARG A 329 -23.25 0.04 10.79
CA ARG A 329 -24.40 0.50 10.02
C ARG A 329 -24.89 -0.62 9.09
N HIS A 330 -26.18 -0.95 9.13
CA HIS A 330 -26.81 -1.79 8.11
C HIS A 330 -27.22 -0.94 6.91
N ARG A 331 -26.95 -1.44 5.69
CA ARG A 331 -27.29 -0.78 4.41
C ARG A 331 -28.00 -1.78 3.49
N ASP A 332 -28.79 -1.28 2.55
CA ASP A 332 -29.34 -2.12 1.48
C ASP A 332 -28.24 -2.53 0.48
N SER A 333 -28.37 -3.71 -0.11
CA SER A 333 -27.41 -4.31 -1.06
C SER A 333 -28.15 -5.11 -2.13
N ASP A 334 -27.47 -5.47 -3.22
CA ASP A 334 -27.99 -6.36 -4.27
C ASP A 334 -28.44 -7.74 -3.75
N ARG A 335 -27.97 -8.13 -2.55
CA ARG A 335 -28.21 -9.44 -1.92
C ARG A 335 -29.19 -9.40 -0.74
N GLY A 336 -29.66 -8.22 -0.31
CA GLY A 336 -30.62 -8.12 0.78
C GLY A 336 -30.82 -6.72 1.34
N SER A 337 -31.91 -6.53 2.08
CA SER A 337 -32.25 -5.23 2.69
C SER A 337 -31.57 -5.02 4.04
N GLY A 338 -30.97 -3.84 4.21
CA GLY A 338 -30.35 -3.35 5.44
C GLY A 338 -31.36 -3.21 6.58
N TRP A 339 -32.59 -2.77 6.30
CA TRP A 339 -33.66 -2.73 7.31
C TRP A 339 -33.94 -4.14 7.85
N LYS A 340 -34.08 -5.13 6.97
CA LYS A 340 -34.31 -6.52 7.40
C LYS A 340 -33.14 -7.06 8.22
N ASN A 341 -31.90 -6.83 7.78
CA ASN A 341 -30.71 -7.30 8.48
C ASN A 341 -30.58 -6.65 9.87
N PHE A 342 -30.79 -5.34 9.97
CA PHE A 342 -30.83 -4.60 11.24
C PHE A 342 -31.87 -5.15 12.22
N VAL A 343 -33.12 -5.30 11.76
CA VAL A 343 -34.24 -5.76 12.59
C VAL A 343 -34.06 -7.21 13.06
N ASP A 344 -33.46 -8.07 12.24
CA ASP A 344 -33.16 -9.46 12.60
C ASP A 344 -31.81 -9.65 13.32
N ALA A 345 -31.00 -8.60 13.46
CA ALA A 345 -29.65 -8.61 14.03
C ALA A 345 -28.58 -9.34 13.18
N ASN A 346 -28.79 -9.56 11.88
CA ASN A 346 -27.83 -10.29 11.04
C ASN A 346 -26.69 -9.38 10.57
N ALA A 347 -25.45 -9.86 10.56
CA ALA A 347 -24.37 -9.23 9.80
C ALA A 347 -24.76 -9.02 8.32
N GLY A 348 -24.30 -7.93 7.72
CA GLY A 348 -24.65 -7.54 6.35
C GLY A 348 -23.82 -8.25 5.29
N GLU A 349 -24.46 -8.59 4.17
CA GLU A 349 -23.89 -9.20 2.95
C GLU A 349 -23.29 -10.62 3.04
N PHE A 350 -24.15 -11.61 2.77
CA PHE A 350 -23.75 -13.01 2.57
C PHE A 350 -22.85 -13.20 1.33
N ARG A 351 -21.68 -13.83 1.51
CA ARG A 351 -20.75 -14.26 0.44
C ARG A 351 -20.23 -15.68 0.72
N ASP A 352 -19.94 -16.37 -0.37
CA ASP A 352 -19.54 -17.79 -0.38
C ASP A 352 -18.28 -18.01 0.47
N GLY A 353 -18.35 -18.93 1.44
CA GLY A 353 -17.24 -19.28 2.33
C GLY A 353 -17.26 -18.65 3.73
N CYS A 354 -18.21 -17.74 4.00
CA CYS A 354 -18.51 -17.22 5.35
C CYS A 354 -19.74 -17.92 5.98
N ASP A 355 -19.97 -19.20 5.66
CA ASP A 355 -21.25 -19.88 5.87
C ASP A 355 -21.40 -20.56 7.25
N GLU A 356 -22.20 -19.91 8.12
CA GLU A 356 -22.78 -20.38 9.40
C GLU A 356 -21.81 -20.78 10.54
N PRO A 357 -22.10 -20.42 11.81
CA PRO A 357 -23.32 -19.78 12.29
C PRO A 357 -23.39 -18.28 12.00
N LYS A 358 -24.60 -17.77 11.71
CA LYS A 358 -24.86 -16.33 11.55
C LYS A 358 -24.34 -15.50 12.73
N PHE A 359 -23.46 -14.55 12.43
CA PHE A 359 -23.04 -13.55 13.41
C PHE A 359 -24.16 -12.57 13.74
N LEU A 360 -24.49 -12.45 15.03
CA LEU A 360 -25.56 -11.59 15.53
C LEU A 360 -25.00 -10.22 15.97
N VAL A 361 -25.21 -9.21 15.13
CA VAL A 361 -24.81 -7.82 15.42
C VAL A 361 -25.84 -7.17 16.36
N ARG A 362 -25.65 -7.37 17.67
CA ARG A 362 -26.57 -6.87 18.71
C ARG A 362 -26.47 -5.37 18.98
N ARG A 363 -25.36 -4.74 18.63
CA ARG A 363 -25.10 -3.30 18.75
C ARG A 363 -24.90 -2.73 17.35
N SER A 364 -25.91 -2.07 16.82
CA SER A 364 -25.89 -1.57 15.45
C SER A 364 -26.94 -0.50 15.22
N TRP A 365 -26.94 0.08 14.03
CA TRP A 365 -27.89 1.12 13.65
C TRP A 365 -28.28 1.04 12.18
N TYR A 366 -29.39 1.70 11.86
CA TYR A 366 -29.94 1.85 10.53
C TYR A 366 -30.43 3.29 10.34
N MET A 367 -30.29 3.80 9.13
CA MET A 367 -30.80 5.13 8.75
C MET A 367 -31.95 4.93 7.77
N ASP A 368 -33.13 5.43 8.14
CA ASP A 368 -34.29 5.53 7.27
C ASP A 368 -34.28 6.92 6.62
N GLU A 369 -33.44 7.03 5.58
CA GLU A 369 -33.20 8.24 4.77
C GLU A 369 -34.50 8.77 4.11
N ALA A 370 -35.55 7.95 4.02
CA ALA A 370 -36.83 8.35 3.46
C ALA A 370 -37.76 9.06 4.47
N ASN A 371 -37.47 8.98 5.78
CA ASN A 371 -38.31 9.52 6.85
C ASN A 371 -37.52 10.34 7.90
N ASP A 372 -36.25 10.66 7.64
CA ASP A 372 -35.33 11.37 8.55
C ASP A 372 -35.22 10.72 9.94
N LEU A 373 -35.23 9.38 9.99
CA LEU A 373 -35.21 8.59 11.22
C LEU A 373 -33.94 7.76 11.35
N ILE A 374 -33.18 7.96 12.43
CA ILE A 374 -32.17 6.99 12.84
C ILE A 374 -32.79 5.93 13.76
N TYR A 375 -32.45 4.68 13.55
CA TYR A 375 -32.78 3.55 14.41
C TYR A 375 -31.51 3.00 15.05
N LEU A 376 -31.51 2.86 16.37
CA LEU A 376 -30.49 2.16 17.15
C LEU A 376 -31.02 0.82 17.65
N ARG A 377 -30.12 -0.15 17.75
CA ARG A 377 -30.37 -1.48 18.31
C ARG A 377 -29.37 -1.75 19.42
N TRP A 378 -29.85 -2.31 20.53
CA TRP A 378 -28.99 -2.67 21.66
C TRP A 378 -29.16 -4.12 22.12
N ASP A 379 -28.21 -4.59 22.93
CA ASP A 379 -28.21 -5.94 23.52
C ASP A 379 -29.16 -6.10 24.73
N SER A 380 -29.63 -4.98 25.27
CA SER A 380 -30.34 -4.89 26.56
C SER A 380 -31.18 -3.60 26.67
N ALA A 381 -31.97 -3.49 27.73
CA ALA A 381 -32.83 -2.32 28.00
C ALA A 381 -32.04 -1.11 28.52
N VAL A 382 -31.24 -0.50 27.65
CA VAL A 382 -30.55 0.78 27.91
C VAL A 382 -31.38 1.94 27.35
N ASP A 383 -31.37 3.09 28.02
CA ASP A 383 -31.87 4.36 27.47
C ASP A 383 -30.76 4.99 26.60
N PRO A 384 -30.94 5.12 25.28
CA PRO A 384 -29.90 5.68 24.41
C PRO A 384 -29.61 7.17 24.66
N ALA A 385 -30.41 7.88 25.47
CA ALA A 385 -30.10 9.24 25.88
C ALA A 385 -28.90 9.34 26.85
N GLY A 386 -28.52 8.24 27.52
CA GLY A 386 -27.37 8.16 28.42
C GLY A 386 -26.08 7.62 27.78
N LEU A 387 -26.09 7.34 26.47
CA LEU A 387 -24.94 6.81 25.74
C LEU A 387 -24.11 7.94 25.12
N ASP A 388 -22.78 7.78 25.07
CA ASP A 388 -21.84 8.68 24.39
C ASP A 388 -21.88 8.47 22.87
N LEU A 389 -23.01 8.80 22.27
CA LEU A 389 -23.28 8.63 20.84
C LEU A 389 -22.87 9.87 20.06
N THR A 390 -21.90 9.72 19.17
CA THR A 390 -21.47 10.77 18.25
C THR A 390 -21.57 10.29 16.80
N PHE A 391 -21.83 11.20 15.88
CA PHE A 391 -21.98 10.89 14.45
C PHE A 391 -21.14 11.87 13.63
N SER A 392 -20.50 11.35 12.59
CA SER A 392 -19.68 12.14 11.68
C SER A 392 -20.54 13.13 10.90
N ARG A 393 -20.16 14.41 10.93
CA ARG A 393 -20.74 15.49 10.12
C ARG A 393 -20.03 15.64 8.80
N TYR A 394 -18.70 15.61 8.83
CA TYR A 394 -17.86 15.92 7.67
C TYR A 394 -17.31 14.65 6.99
N PRO A 395 -17.14 14.65 5.66
CA PRO A 395 -16.52 13.55 4.92
C PRO A 395 -15.01 13.45 5.17
N MET A 396 -14.32 14.60 5.28
CA MET A 396 -12.86 14.68 5.34
C MET A 396 -12.43 15.69 6.40
N GLY A 397 -11.29 15.42 7.06
CA GLY A 397 -10.72 16.30 8.09
C GLY A 397 -9.89 17.43 7.51
N ILE A 398 -8.76 17.08 6.91
CA ILE A 398 -7.87 18.02 6.21
C ILE A 398 -7.83 17.66 4.72
N MET A 399 -8.39 18.53 3.88
CA MET A 399 -8.37 18.41 2.43
C MET A 399 -7.24 19.28 1.85
N LEU A 400 -6.29 18.67 1.15
CA LEU A 400 -5.29 19.37 0.33
C LEU A 400 -5.75 19.29 -1.13
N ASP A 401 -6.35 20.36 -1.64
CA ASP A 401 -6.94 20.43 -2.98
C ASP A 401 -5.98 21.14 -3.96
N GLY A 402 -5.09 20.36 -4.57
CA GLY A 402 -4.01 20.83 -5.42
C GLY A 402 -2.97 21.67 -4.69
N ALA A 403 -2.89 21.55 -3.36
CA ALA A 403 -1.94 22.27 -2.51
C ALA A 403 -0.63 21.49 -2.38
N ASP A 404 0.48 22.21 -2.51
CA ASP A 404 1.84 21.66 -2.52
C ASP A 404 2.62 22.14 -1.30
N TRP A 405 3.64 21.39 -0.88
CA TRP A 405 4.53 21.75 0.23
C TRP A 405 3.78 22.10 1.53
N VAL A 406 2.70 21.37 1.83
CA VAL A 406 1.97 21.44 3.10
C VAL A 406 2.48 20.36 4.05
N TRP A 407 2.61 20.69 5.33
CA TRP A 407 3.05 19.79 6.39
C TRP A 407 1.99 19.71 7.49
N VAL A 408 1.43 18.53 7.73
CA VAL A 408 0.48 18.26 8.83
C VAL A 408 1.17 17.39 9.89
N GLU A 409 1.32 17.91 11.11
CA GLU A 409 1.97 17.18 12.22
C GLU A 409 1.32 17.45 13.58
N GLY A 410 1.32 16.43 14.45
CA GLY A 410 1.00 16.56 15.88
C GLY A 410 -0.48 16.66 16.25
N LEU A 411 -1.39 16.52 15.28
CA LEU A 411 -2.83 16.58 15.53
C LEU A 411 -3.41 15.21 15.88
N GLN A 412 -4.39 15.19 16.78
CA GLN A 412 -5.41 14.13 16.74
C GLN A 412 -6.48 14.54 15.71
N ILE A 413 -6.81 13.64 14.78
CA ILE A 413 -7.85 13.87 13.77
C ILE A 413 -8.88 12.75 13.89
N SER A 414 -10.13 13.09 14.18
CA SER A 414 -11.15 12.12 14.57
C SER A 414 -12.55 12.40 14.02
N ARG A 415 -13.35 11.34 13.91
CA ARG A 415 -14.78 11.33 13.60
C ARG A 415 -15.13 11.89 12.22
N PHE A 416 -14.24 11.77 11.24
CA PHE A 416 -14.54 12.03 9.82
C PHE A 416 -15.00 10.76 9.10
N GLY A 417 -15.88 10.92 8.10
CA GLY A 417 -16.42 9.78 7.35
C GLY A 417 -17.78 9.97 6.68
N ASN A 418 -18.41 11.14 6.78
CA ASN A 418 -19.76 11.37 6.27
C ASN A 418 -19.79 11.71 4.76
N GLY A 419 -19.41 10.76 3.90
CA GLY A 419 -19.59 10.92 2.45
C GLY A 419 -19.10 9.71 1.62
N PRO A 420 -19.21 9.79 0.28
CA PRO A 420 -18.69 8.78 -0.65
C PRO A 420 -17.18 8.91 -0.93
N ARG A 421 -16.55 9.98 -0.43
CA ARG A 421 -15.10 10.17 -0.40
C ARG A 421 -14.74 10.62 1.01
N THR A 422 -13.78 9.92 1.61
CA THR A 422 -13.53 9.98 3.05
C THR A 422 -12.04 9.94 3.35
N GLY A 423 -11.65 10.54 4.46
CA GLY A 423 -10.25 10.56 4.92
C GLY A 423 -10.02 11.61 6.00
N ALA A 424 -9.39 11.22 7.10
CA ALA A 424 -8.91 12.16 8.11
C ALA A 424 -7.96 13.20 7.49
N VAL A 425 -7.07 12.76 6.59
CA VAL A 425 -6.33 13.64 5.68
C VAL A 425 -6.48 13.14 4.25
N TYR A 426 -6.82 14.02 3.33
CA TYR A 426 -7.15 13.72 1.94
C TYR A 426 -6.38 14.67 1.00
N ILE A 427 -5.41 14.13 0.27
CA ILE A 427 -4.57 14.87 -0.67
C ILE A 427 -5.06 14.57 -2.08
N GLN A 428 -5.52 15.59 -2.80
CA GLN A 428 -5.97 15.51 -4.18
C GLN A 428 -5.07 16.38 -5.05
N ASN A 429 -4.28 15.77 -5.94
CA ASN A 429 -3.40 16.48 -6.90
C ASN A 429 -2.34 17.41 -6.29
N GLY A 430 -1.96 17.23 -5.03
CA GLY A 430 -0.99 18.07 -4.31
C GLY A 430 0.37 17.39 -4.19
N GLU A 431 1.47 18.12 -4.39
CA GLU A 431 2.83 17.58 -4.41
C GLU A 431 3.66 17.91 -3.16
N PHE A 432 4.65 17.08 -2.84
CA PHE A 432 5.64 17.30 -1.78
C PHE A 432 5.06 17.52 -0.37
N ASN A 433 3.83 17.06 -0.12
CA ASN A 433 3.18 17.19 1.16
C ASN A 433 3.67 16.12 2.16
N ILE A 434 3.63 16.47 3.45
CA ILE A 434 4.05 15.60 4.56
C ILE A 434 2.89 15.50 5.55
N VAL A 435 2.41 14.29 5.82
CA VAL A 435 1.44 14.00 6.88
C VAL A 435 2.13 13.08 7.87
N ARG A 436 2.54 13.60 9.03
CA ARG A 436 3.32 12.80 9.99
C ARG A 436 2.97 12.94 11.44
N ARG A 437 3.20 11.89 12.24
CA ARG A 437 3.06 11.93 13.71
C ARG A 437 1.71 12.47 14.18
N ASN A 438 0.65 12.13 13.45
CA ASN A 438 -0.72 12.43 13.82
C ASN A 438 -1.37 11.20 14.45
N ALA A 439 -2.33 11.43 15.34
CA ALA A 439 -3.21 10.40 15.88
C ALA A 439 -4.51 10.40 15.08
N ILE A 440 -4.56 9.57 14.03
CA ILE A 440 -5.70 9.40 13.12
C ILE A 440 -6.64 8.37 13.72
N LEU A 441 -7.55 8.81 14.60
CA LEU A 441 -8.34 7.92 15.45
C LEU A 441 -9.84 8.05 15.16
N ARG A 442 -10.57 6.95 15.03
CA ARG A 442 -12.03 6.89 14.82
C ARG A 442 -12.45 7.65 13.57
N ASN A 443 -11.92 7.27 12.41
CA ASN A 443 -12.36 7.76 11.12
C ASN A 443 -12.83 6.59 10.26
N ALA A 444 -13.65 6.86 9.23
CA ALA A 444 -13.99 5.82 8.26
C ALA A 444 -12.75 5.41 7.44
N ASP A 445 -12.09 6.40 6.83
CA ASP A 445 -10.78 6.22 6.20
C ASP A 445 -9.73 7.06 6.95
N GLY A 446 -8.50 6.55 7.04
CA GLY A 446 -7.35 7.24 7.60
C GLY A 446 -6.79 8.30 6.65
N ILE A 447 -5.70 8.00 5.95
CA ILE A 447 -5.00 8.95 5.07
C ILE A 447 -5.17 8.52 3.60
N SER A 448 -5.49 9.47 2.72
CA SER A 448 -5.63 9.21 1.28
C SER A 448 -4.81 10.20 0.47
N VAL A 449 -3.80 9.70 -0.23
CA VAL A 449 -3.19 10.38 -1.37
C VAL A 449 -3.91 9.91 -2.61
N ILE A 450 -4.52 10.81 -3.37
CA ILE A 450 -5.22 10.46 -4.61
C ILE A 450 -4.93 11.48 -5.70
N TRP A 451 -5.28 11.10 -6.91
CA TRP A 451 -5.22 11.93 -8.09
C TRP A 451 -6.59 11.99 -8.78
N ARG A 452 -6.86 13.07 -9.50
CA ARG A 452 -8.11 13.28 -10.24
C ARG A 452 -7.92 14.31 -11.35
N GLU A 453 -8.27 13.96 -12.59
CA GLU A 453 -8.28 14.85 -13.75
C GLU A 453 -8.82 16.26 -13.41
N ARG A 454 -8.03 17.31 -13.65
CA ARG A 454 -8.50 18.70 -13.57
C ARG A 454 -9.34 19.11 -14.80
N GLY A 455 -10.39 18.34 -15.07
CA GLY A 455 -11.56 18.73 -15.85
C GLY A 455 -11.34 19.12 -17.32
N GLU A 456 -11.17 18.13 -18.20
CA GLU A 456 -11.63 18.19 -19.60
C GLU A 456 -11.80 16.76 -20.16
N ASN A 457 -12.64 16.55 -21.19
CA ASN A 457 -12.92 15.20 -21.72
C ASN A 457 -11.72 14.62 -22.50
N CYS A 458 -10.79 13.90 -21.85
CA CYS A 458 -9.79 13.12 -22.59
C CYS A 458 -10.44 11.85 -23.19
N GLN A 459 -10.66 11.83 -24.50
CA GLN A 459 -11.20 10.66 -25.24
C GLN A 459 -10.10 9.82 -25.93
N THR A 460 -8.83 9.95 -25.52
CA THR A 460 -7.70 9.23 -26.13
C THR A 460 -6.81 8.57 -25.09
N ALA A 461 -6.42 7.32 -25.33
CA ALA A 461 -5.68 6.46 -24.40
C ALA A 461 -4.18 6.84 -24.19
N LEU A 462 -3.83 8.11 -24.41
CA LEU A 462 -2.46 8.64 -24.39
C LEU A 462 -2.38 10.04 -23.75
N CYS A 463 -3.30 10.37 -22.83
CA CYS A 463 -3.13 11.52 -21.93
C CYS A 463 -2.02 11.23 -20.90
N SER A 464 -0.76 11.24 -21.36
CA SER A 464 0.46 11.08 -20.56
C SER A 464 0.97 12.40 -19.94
N GLY A 465 0.05 13.35 -19.73
CA GLY A 465 0.31 14.59 -19.03
C GLY A 465 0.08 14.40 -17.53
N ASP A 466 1.18 14.30 -16.79
CA ASP A 466 1.20 14.21 -15.34
C ASP A 466 0.71 15.55 -14.72
N ASP A 467 -0.46 15.57 -14.06
CA ASP A 467 -1.07 16.76 -13.44
C ASP A 467 -1.23 16.68 -11.91
N GLY A 468 -0.45 15.81 -11.25
CA GLY A 468 -0.03 16.00 -9.85
C GLY A 468 -0.25 14.82 -8.89
N SER A 469 -0.14 15.12 -7.58
CA SER A 469 -0.13 14.14 -6.48
C SER A 469 1.16 13.30 -6.41
N SER A 470 2.31 13.99 -6.35
CA SER A 470 3.65 13.39 -6.43
C SER A 470 4.51 13.69 -5.21
N PHE A 471 5.43 12.78 -4.89
CA PHE A 471 6.42 12.91 -3.82
C PHE A 471 5.85 13.16 -2.41
N ASN A 472 4.60 12.78 -2.16
CA ASN A 472 3.96 12.89 -0.85
C ASN A 472 4.50 11.84 0.14
N ARG A 473 4.46 12.17 1.43
CA ARG A 473 5.00 11.36 2.53
C ARG A 473 3.96 11.19 3.64
N VAL A 474 3.66 9.95 4.01
CA VAL A 474 2.77 9.59 5.13
C VAL A 474 3.60 8.86 6.18
N GLU A 475 3.97 9.52 7.27
CA GLU A 475 5.10 9.07 8.12
C GLU A 475 4.79 9.03 9.62
N ASP A 476 5.26 8.02 10.34
CA ASP A 476 5.18 7.97 11.82
C ASP A 476 3.75 8.17 12.40
N ASN A 477 2.66 7.98 11.64
CA ASN A 477 1.29 8.23 12.13
C ASN A 477 0.75 7.01 12.89
N THR A 478 -0.08 7.24 13.91
CA THR A 478 -0.92 6.19 14.50
C THR A 478 -2.30 6.26 13.87
N ILE A 479 -2.77 5.16 13.28
CA ILE A 479 -4.03 5.08 12.53
C ILE A 479 -4.89 3.96 13.13
N ASP A 480 -6.08 4.33 13.57
CA ASP A 480 -7.04 3.43 14.19
C ASP A 480 -8.47 3.82 13.74
N ASN A 481 -9.11 2.96 12.95
CA ASN A 481 -10.46 3.24 12.44
C ASN A 481 -11.56 2.94 13.49
N GLY A 482 -11.20 2.41 14.67
CA GLY A 482 -12.11 2.21 15.80
C GLY A 482 -13.10 1.07 15.63
N ILE A 483 -12.88 0.14 14.70
CA ILE A 483 -13.75 -1.03 14.51
C ILE A 483 -13.65 -1.93 15.75
N PRO A 484 -14.77 -2.38 16.36
CA PRO A 484 -14.71 -3.30 17.50
C PRO A 484 -14.09 -4.65 17.13
N ASP A 485 -13.18 -5.16 17.96
CA ASP A 485 -12.47 -6.44 17.75
C ASP A 485 -13.45 -7.60 17.48
N ALA A 486 -14.59 -7.63 18.19
CA ALA A 486 -15.64 -8.64 18.02
C ALA A 486 -16.32 -8.62 16.63
N THR A 487 -16.11 -7.58 15.83
CA THR A 487 -16.59 -7.42 14.46
C THR A 487 -15.47 -7.25 13.44
N LEU A 488 -14.21 -7.33 13.88
CA LEU A 488 -13.05 -7.13 13.04
C LEU A 488 -12.63 -8.45 12.36
N SER A 489 -13.50 -8.91 11.46
CA SER A 489 -13.16 -9.99 10.55
C SER A 489 -13.68 -9.71 9.13
N TYR A 490 -13.11 -10.39 8.16
CA TYR A 490 -13.40 -10.30 6.75
C TYR A 490 -14.86 -10.65 6.44
N CYS A 491 -15.47 -11.55 7.20
CA CYS A 491 -16.88 -11.90 7.07
C CYS A 491 -17.83 -10.86 7.71
N HIS A 492 -17.31 -9.91 8.49
CA HIS A 492 -18.11 -8.91 9.22
C HIS A 492 -17.90 -7.46 8.75
N THR A 493 -16.69 -7.06 8.35
CA THR A 493 -16.38 -5.69 7.93
C THR A 493 -16.69 -5.42 6.46
N LYS A 494 -16.50 -6.42 5.58
CA LYS A 494 -16.50 -6.26 4.12
C LYS A 494 -17.76 -5.54 3.65
N ARG A 495 -17.60 -4.46 2.87
CA ARG A 495 -18.67 -3.61 2.30
C ARG A 495 -19.60 -2.88 3.29
N SER A 496 -19.49 -3.10 4.60
CA SER A 496 -20.39 -2.46 5.59
C SER A 496 -20.11 -0.95 5.79
N ALA A 497 -18.84 -0.54 5.62
CA ALA A 497 -18.41 0.87 5.53
C ALA A 497 -17.03 0.95 4.80
N PRO A 498 -16.60 2.14 4.32
CA PRO A 498 -15.23 2.34 3.85
C PRO A 498 -14.28 2.34 5.07
N PHE A 499 -13.13 1.68 4.91
CA PHE A 499 -12.27 1.30 6.05
C PHE A 499 -10.77 1.32 5.76
N PHE A 500 -10.29 2.15 4.84
CA PHE A 500 -8.87 2.14 4.47
C PHE A 500 -8.00 2.78 5.56
N GLY A 501 -6.83 2.20 5.84
CA GLY A 501 -5.84 2.81 6.72
C GLY A 501 -5.07 3.91 6.00
N ILE A 502 -4.33 3.52 4.95
CA ILE A 502 -3.68 4.45 4.00
C ILE A 502 -4.02 4.04 2.57
N ARG A 503 -4.45 5.00 1.75
CA ARG A 503 -4.49 4.87 0.27
C ARG A 503 -3.36 5.70 -0.34
N LEU A 504 -2.46 5.05 -1.06
CA LEU A 504 -1.41 5.68 -1.87
C LEU A 504 -1.78 5.60 -3.35
N GLY A 505 -2.46 6.63 -3.83
CA GLY A 505 -2.61 6.97 -5.24
C GLY A 505 -1.58 8.02 -5.68
N GLY A 506 -1.81 8.60 -6.86
CA GLY A 506 -0.95 9.64 -7.44
C GLY A 506 0.04 9.12 -8.48
N SER A 507 0.78 10.02 -9.14
CA SER A 507 1.59 9.66 -10.30
C SER A 507 2.98 9.14 -9.94
N LEU A 508 3.71 9.78 -9.01
CA LEU A 508 5.14 9.50 -8.82
C LEU A 508 5.64 9.69 -7.38
N GLY A 509 6.46 8.76 -6.88
CA GLY A 509 7.37 9.01 -5.74
C GLY A 509 6.71 9.11 -4.36
N ASN A 510 5.45 8.68 -4.25
CA ASN A 510 4.69 8.71 -3.00
C ASN A 510 5.15 7.61 -2.04
N SER A 511 5.04 7.86 -0.73
CA SER A 511 5.56 6.94 0.29
C SER A 511 4.73 6.91 1.57
N ALA A 512 4.65 5.73 2.19
CA ALA A 512 4.14 5.54 3.54
C ALA A 512 5.14 4.76 4.40
N SER A 513 5.60 5.34 5.51
CA SER A 513 6.56 4.68 6.39
C SER A 513 6.46 4.97 7.88
N GLY A 514 6.91 4.03 8.71
CA GLY A 514 6.89 4.16 10.18
C GLY A 514 5.48 4.24 10.80
N ASN A 515 4.42 4.05 10.02
CA ASN A 515 3.05 4.18 10.52
C ASN A 515 2.64 2.95 11.33
N SER A 516 1.82 3.15 12.35
CA SER A 516 1.21 2.13 13.19
C SER A 516 -0.28 2.04 12.88
N LEU A 517 -0.76 0.91 12.36
CA LEU A 517 -2.13 0.73 11.87
C LEU A 517 -2.84 -0.41 12.60
N THR A 518 -4.02 -0.13 13.18
CA THR A 518 -4.83 -1.13 13.88
C THR A 518 -6.35 -0.94 13.70
N ARG A 519 -7.13 -2.01 13.89
CA ARG A 519 -8.59 -2.05 13.75
C ARG A 519 -9.09 -1.50 12.42
N ILE A 520 -8.36 -1.82 11.34
CA ILE A 520 -8.63 -1.44 9.95
C ILE A 520 -9.41 -2.57 9.25
N GLY A 521 -10.54 -2.21 8.62
CA GLY A 521 -11.56 -3.17 8.16
C GLY A 521 -11.46 -3.62 6.70
N GLU A 522 -10.85 -2.83 5.82
CA GLU A 522 -10.48 -3.20 4.44
C GLU A 522 -9.17 -2.49 4.10
N ASN A 523 -8.15 -3.25 3.66
CA ASN A 523 -6.81 -2.80 3.29
C ASN A 523 -6.12 -1.81 4.26
N SER A 524 -5.19 -2.33 5.06
CA SER A 524 -4.31 -1.53 5.94
C SER A 524 -3.56 -0.46 5.14
N ILE A 525 -2.85 -0.87 4.10
CA ILE A 525 -2.24 0.05 3.13
C ILE A 525 -2.56 -0.44 1.72
N GLN A 526 -3.33 0.34 0.97
CA GLN A 526 -3.61 0.11 -0.43
C GLN A 526 -2.77 1.06 -1.29
N ILE A 527 -2.07 0.55 -2.30
CA ILE A 527 -1.53 1.38 -3.38
C ILE A 527 -2.57 1.31 -4.50
N THR A 528 -3.18 2.43 -4.92
CA THR A 528 -4.42 2.39 -5.71
C THR A 528 -4.59 3.53 -6.71
N LEU A 529 -5.13 3.22 -7.88
CA LEU A 529 -5.73 4.20 -8.78
C LEU A 529 -7.17 4.48 -8.32
N ALA A 530 -7.38 5.60 -7.63
CA ALA A 530 -8.67 5.97 -7.06
C ALA A 530 -9.73 6.35 -8.12
N GLY A 531 -10.32 5.34 -8.76
CA GLY A 531 -11.50 5.49 -9.62
C GLY A 531 -12.07 4.14 -10.04
N ASP A 532 -13.40 3.98 -9.93
CA ASP A 532 -14.14 2.87 -10.55
C ASP A 532 -13.98 2.94 -12.08
N MET A 533 -12.95 2.27 -12.60
CA MET A 533 -12.54 2.28 -14.01
C MET A 533 -13.71 1.93 -14.96
N ALA A 534 -14.64 1.09 -14.52
CA ALA A 534 -15.85 0.72 -15.25
C ALA A 534 -16.73 1.90 -15.70
N LYS A 535 -16.66 3.07 -15.02
CA LYS A 535 -17.44 4.27 -15.41
C LYS A 535 -16.66 5.26 -16.27
N ALA A 536 -15.33 5.28 -16.20
CA ALA A 536 -14.50 6.25 -16.91
C ALA A 536 -14.43 5.95 -18.43
N THR A 537 -14.33 4.68 -18.79
CA THR A 537 -14.11 4.23 -20.19
C THR A 537 -15.40 4.11 -21.02
N ARG A 538 -16.59 4.22 -20.41
CA ARG A 538 -17.92 3.98 -21.03
C ARG A 538 -18.10 2.59 -21.65
N CYS A 539 -17.28 1.61 -21.27
CA CYS A 539 -17.48 0.22 -21.65
C CYS A 539 -18.66 -0.37 -20.88
N ASN A 540 -19.39 -1.33 -21.47
CA ASN A 540 -20.64 -1.83 -20.91
C ASN A 540 -20.50 -3.16 -20.14
N ASP A 541 -19.29 -3.73 -20.08
CA ASP A 541 -18.96 -4.97 -19.37
C ASP A 541 -17.51 -4.93 -18.82
N GLU A 542 -17.26 -5.68 -17.75
CA GLU A 542 -15.96 -5.72 -17.04
C GLU A 542 -14.87 -6.50 -17.80
N GLU A 543 -15.26 -7.18 -18.88
CA GLU A 543 -14.43 -8.14 -19.61
C GLU A 543 -13.65 -7.46 -20.75
N SER A 544 -14.23 -6.44 -21.39
CA SER A 544 -13.64 -5.77 -22.57
C SER A 544 -12.65 -4.63 -22.29
N CYS A 545 -12.58 -4.09 -21.06
CA CYS A 545 -11.87 -2.83 -20.79
C CYS A 545 -10.92 -2.84 -19.57
N ARG A 546 -10.26 -3.98 -19.31
CA ARG A 546 -9.26 -4.09 -18.24
C ARG A 546 -7.93 -3.35 -18.51
N ASP A 547 -7.58 -3.05 -19.76
CA ASP A 547 -6.19 -2.68 -20.11
C ASP A 547 -6.00 -1.25 -20.66
N LEU A 548 -7.06 -0.44 -20.61
CA LEU A 548 -6.98 0.99 -20.86
C LEU A 548 -6.84 1.76 -19.54
N PHE A 549 -5.71 1.54 -18.86
CA PHE A 549 -5.22 2.40 -17.78
C PHE A 549 -4.32 3.50 -18.38
N PRO A 550 -4.85 4.72 -18.66
CA PRO A 550 -4.02 5.86 -19.05
C PRO A 550 -3.12 6.37 -17.90
N TYR A 551 -3.41 5.94 -16.67
CA TYR A 551 -2.74 6.39 -15.45
C TYR A 551 -1.94 5.23 -14.84
N VAL A 552 -0.67 5.48 -14.56
CA VAL A 552 0.29 4.52 -14.01
C VAL A 552 0.93 5.19 -12.80
N LEU A 553 0.97 4.51 -11.65
CA LEU A 553 1.77 4.96 -10.51
C LEU A 553 3.22 4.52 -10.70
N TRP A 554 4.15 5.41 -10.38
CA TRP A 554 5.58 5.19 -10.49
C TRP A 554 6.24 5.34 -9.11
N GLU A 555 7.21 4.50 -8.78
CA GLU A 555 8.12 4.72 -7.63
C GLU A 555 7.40 4.87 -6.28
N THR A 556 6.57 3.91 -5.91
CA THR A 556 5.85 3.94 -4.62
C THR A 556 6.53 3.09 -3.56
N ASP A 557 6.81 3.69 -2.39
CA ASP A 557 7.51 3.05 -1.27
C ASP A 557 6.59 2.84 -0.07
N VAL A 558 6.45 1.60 0.41
CA VAL A 558 5.70 1.25 1.62
C VAL A 558 6.62 0.46 2.54
N TYR A 559 7.12 1.10 3.61
CA TYR A 559 8.18 0.49 4.42
C TYR A 559 8.18 0.86 5.91
N ASP A 560 8.79 0.05 6.77
CA ASP A 560 8.85 0.25 8.23
C ASP A 560 7.47 0.41 8.91
N ASN A 561 6.35 0.02 8.27
CA ASN A 561 5.02 0.14 8.87
C ASN A 561 4.72 -1.07 9.77
N THR A 562 4.07 -0.82 10.90
CA THR A 562 3.58 -1.84 11.82
C THR A 562 2.06 -1.93 11.70
N ILE A 563 1.57 -3.10 11.33
CA ILE A 563 0.15 -3.36 11.03
C ILE A 563 -0.30 -4.49 11.95
N PHE A 564 -1.28 -4.27 12.82
CA PHE A 564 -1.68 -5.31 13.76
C PHE A 564 -3.16 -5.30 14.08
N THR A 565 -3.74 -6.49 14.24
CA THR A 565 -5.19 -6.66 14.51
C THR A 565 -5.99 -5.89 13.45
N ASN A 566 -5.92 -6.36 12.20
CA ASN A 566 -6.54 -5.79 11.00
C ASN A 566 -7.10 -6.92 10.10
N VAL A 567 -8.01 -6.57 9.19
CA VAL A 567 -8.64 -7.54 8.27
C VAL A 567 -7.73 -7.87 7.08
N GLU A 568 -7.34 -6.87 6.27
CA GLU A 568 -6.47 -7.06 5.09
C GLU A 568 -5.16 -6.27 5.23
N GLY A 569 -4.03 -6.87 4.84
CA GLY A 569 -2.67 -6.32 4.97
C GLY A 569 -2.31 -5.26 3.92
N LEU A 570 -1.30 -5.55 3.10
CA LEU A 570 -0.84 -4.69 2.00
C LEU A 570 -1.56 -5.04 0.69
N GLU A 571 -2.06 -4.06 -0.06
CA GLU A 571 -2.73 -4.29 -1.35
C GLU A 571 -2.27 -3.33 -2.46
N PRO A 572 -1.30 -3.75 -3.28
CA PRO A 572 -1.05 -3.17 -4.60
C PRO A 572 -2.21 -3.44 -5.57
N ASP A 573 -3.01 -2.40 -5.81
CA ASP A 573 -4.18 -2.39 -6.69
C ASP A 573 -3.97 -1.47 -7.92
N GLY A 574 -4.03 -2.05 -9.13
CA GLY A 574 -3.94 -1.33 -10.41
C GLY A 574 -2.53 -1.00 -10.92
N ALA A 575 -2.48 -0.28 -12.05
CA ALA A 575 -1.27 -0.03 -12.86
C ALA A 575 -0.11 0.64 -12.12
N GLN A 576 0.93 -0.15 -11.80
CA GLN A 576 2.08 0.26 -11.01
C GLN A 576 3.41 -0.18 -11.65
N VAL A 577 4.38 0.73 -11.68
CA VAL A 577 5.78 0.49 -12.06
C VAL A 577 6.70 0.79 -10.89
N ASN A 578 7.59 -0.17 -10.57
CA ASN A 578 8.59 -0.07 -9.50
C ASN A 578 7.99 0.18 -8.10
N GLY A 579 6.93 -0.57 -7.74
CA GLY A 579 6.40 -0.57 -6.37
C GLY A 579 7.33 -1.33 -5.42
N ARG A 580 7.62 -0.76 -4.25
CA ARG A 580 8.56 -1.31 -3.26
C ARG A 580 7.89 -1.41 -1.88
N LEU A 581 7.59 -2.63 -1.44
CA LEU A 581 7.00 -2.95 -0.14
C LEU A 581 8.05 -3.67 0.71
N PHE A 582 8.66 -3.00 1.70
CA PHE A 582 9.80 -3.59 2.40
C PHE A 582 9.85 -3.32 3.91
N HIS A 583 10.37 -4.26 4.70
CA HIS A 583 10.56 -4.11 6.15
C HIS A 583 9.28 -3.73 6.95
N ASN A 584 8.08 -4.06 6.42
CA ASN A 584 6.83 -3.91 7.16
C ASN A 584 6.62 -5.13 8.09
N ARG A 585 6.07 -4.90 9.29
CA ARG A 585 5.72 -5.94 10.26
C ARG A 585 4.20 -6.03 10.41
N LEU A 586 3.64 -7.20 10.13
CA LEU A 586 2.21 -7.49 10.15
C LEU A 586 1.91 -8.56 11.21
N ARG A 587 1.06 -8.27 12.20
CA ARG A 587 0.73 -9.20 13.29
C ARG A 587 -0.77 -9.44 13.44
N ASN A 588 -1.19 -10.70 13.42
CA ASN A 588 -2.61 -11.09 13.54
C ASN A 588 -3.51 -10.36 12.53
N VAL A 589 -2.96 -10.00 11.36
CA VAL A 589 -3.75 -9.61 10.19
C VAL A 589 -4.49 -10.85 9.70
N GLU A 590 -5.78 -10.74 9.44
CA GLU A 590 -6.59 -11.92 9.08
C GLU A 590 -6.25 -12.46 7.69
N LYS A 591 -5.94 -11.57 6.75
CA LYS A 591 -5.89 -11.91 5.34
C LYS A 591 -4.80 -11.11 4.62
N TYR A 592 -4.00 -11.81 3.82
CA TYR A 592 -2.88 -11.29 3.03
C TYR A 592 -1.74 -10.65 3.85
N LEU A 593 -0.51 -11.13 3.62
CA LEU A 593 0.68 -10.28 3.72
C LEU A 593 0.58 -9.21 2.62
N VAL A 594 0.39 -9.69 1.38
CA VAL A 594 0.26 -8.86 0.20
C VAL A 594 -0.78 -9.45 -0.76
N SER A 595 -1.63 -8.57 -1.31
CA SER A 595 -2.64 -8.87 -2.32
C SER A 595 -2.32 -8.08 -3.58
N LEU A 596 -1.72 -8.73 -4.57
CA LEU A 596 -1.41 -8.14 -5.87
C LEU A 596 -2.67 -8.25 -6.76
N GLN A 597 -3.43 -7.17 -6.82
CA GLN A 597 -4.60 -7.04 -7.70
C GLN A 597 -4.26 -6.09 -8.85
N ALA A 598 -3.97 -6.62 -10.05
CA ALA A 598 -3.70 -5.82 -11.25
C ALA A 598 -2.49 -4.84 -11.19
N SER A 599 -1.41 -5.17 -10.46
CA SER A 599 -0.09 -4.48 -10.58
C SER A 599 0.56 -4.76 -11.96
N GLN A 600 -0.01 -4.10 -12.96
CA GLN A 600 -0.02 -4.35 -14.42
C GLN A 600 1.31 -4.22 -15.18
N TYR A 601 2.41 -3.87 -14.52
CA TYR A 601 3.70 -3.66 -15.19
C TYR A 601 4.85 -4.18 -14.35
N GLY A 602 4.90 -3.78 -13.08
CA GLY A 602 6.02 -4.08 -12.20
C GLY A 602 7.30 -3.34 -12.63
N PRO A 603 8.46 -3.72 -12.07
CA PRO A 603 8.62 -4.72 -11.03
C PRO A 603 7.89 -4.33 -9.75
N THR A 604 7.32 -5.31 -9.05
CA THR A 604 6.88 -5.15 -7.66
C THR A 604 7.87 -5.88 -6.76
N PHE A 605 8.47 -5.18 -5.81
CA PHE A 605 9.40 -5.73 -4.83
C PHE A 605 8.69 -5.90 -3.49
N VAL A 606 8.76 -7.09 -2.90
CA VAL A 606 8.28 -7.41 -1.55
C VAL A 606 9.48 -7.96 -0.77
N VAL A 607 10.12 -7.14 0.07
CA VAL A 607 11.47 -7.43 0.60
C VAL A 607 11.56 -7.30 2.13
N ARG A 608 12.07 -8.31 2.85
CA ARG A 608 12.27 -8.26 4.32
C ARG A 608 11.00 -7.93 5.14
N ASN A 609 9.80 -8.24 4.65
CA ASN A 609 8.57 -8.08 5.42
C ASN A 609 8.32 -9.29 6.33
N ILE A 610 7.66 -9.07 7.47
CA ILE A 610 7.31 -10.11 8.43
C ILE A 610 5.78 -10.16 8.56
N LEU A 611 5.18 -11.34 8.43
CA LEU A 611 3.80 -11.65 8.80
C LEU A 611 3.80 -12.73 9.88
N THR A 612 3.28 -12.40 11.05
CA THR A 612 2.99 -13.32 12.15
C THR A 612 1.48 -13.47 12.32
N ARG A 613 1.01 -14.69 12.59
CA ARG A 613 -0.36 -14.91 13.05
C ARG A 613 -0.46 -16.13 13.94
N SER A 614 -0.79 -15.91 15.21
CA SER A 614 -1.01 -16.96 16.21
C SER A 614 -2.47 -17.39 16.36
N GLU A 615 -3.41 -16.58 15.87
CA GLU A 615 -4.84 -16.84 16.05
C GLU A 615 -5.51 -17.45 14.80
N PRO A 616 -6.49 -18.36 14.96
CA PRO A 616 -7.31 -18.85 13.86
C PRO A 616 -7.95 -17.71 13.07
N SER A 617 -8.11 -17.86 11.76
CA SER A 617 -9.03 -17.02 10.97
C SER A 617 -10.43 -17.64 10.97
N GLU A 618 -11.47 -16.81 10.86
CA GLU A 618 -12.83 -17.30 10.58
C GLU A 618 -12.94 -17.89 9.16
N LEU A 619 -12.03 -17.51 8.26
CA LEU A 619 -11.89 -18.09 6.94
C LEU A 619 -11.17 -19.44 7.01
N LEU A 620 -11.88 -20.50 6.60
CA LEU A 620 -11.33 -21.85 6.48
C LEU A 620 -10.12 -21.96 5.53
N LEU A 621 -9.94 -20.98 4.64
CA LEU A 621 -8.84 -20.89 3.68
C LEU A 621 -8.41 -19.43 3.49
N THR A 622 -7.23 -19.07 4.01
CA THR A 622 -6.59 -17.77 3.78
C THR A 622 -5.37 -17.93 2.87
N GLU A 623 -5.32 -17.10 1.82
CA GLU A 623 -4.10 -16.90 1.01
C GLU A 623 -3.30 -15.77 1.67
N THR A 624 -1.97 -15.88 1.77
CA THR A 624 -1.14 -14.76 2.29
C THR A 624 -0.41 -13.97 1.20
N THR A 625 -0.08 -14.61 0.08
CA THR A 625 0.40 -13.93 -1.14
C THR A 625 -0.59 -14.17 -2.27
N LYS A 626 -1.55 -13.25 -2.43
CA LYS A 626 -2.55 -13.34 -3.51
C LYS A 626 -2.04 -12.69 -4.77
N ASN A 627 -2.18 -13.40 -5.88
CA ASN A 627 -1.85 -12.93 -7.23
C ASN A 627 -3.08 -13.12 -8.13
N ARG A 628 -3.55 -12.06 -8.80
CA ARG A 628 -4.62 -12.14 -9.81
C ARG A 628 -4.10 -11.75 -11.20
N TYR A 629 -4.97 -11.75 -12.21
CA TYR A 629 -4.76 -11.14 -13.54
C TYR A 629 -3.36 -11.32 -14.17
N PRO A 630 -2.87 -12.56 -14.28
CA PRO A 630 -1.48 -12.89 -14.62
C PRO A 630 -0.90 -12.24 -15.88
N TYR A 631 -1.68 -12.11 -16.95
CA TYR A 631 -1.35 -11.46 -18.23
C TYR A 631 -0.90 -10.00 -18.06
N LEU A 632 -1.18 -9.44 -16.88
CA LEU A 632 -0.88 -8.09 -16.46
C LEU A 632 0.31 -8.04 -15.50
N HIS A 633 0.46 -9.00 -14.60
CA HIS A 633 1.60 -9.00 -13.67
C HIS A 633 2.84 -9.59 -14.37
N ARG A 634 3.85 -8.75 -14.65
CA ARG A 634 5.02 -9.19 -15.44
C ARG A 634 6.27 -9.46 -14.63
N TYR A 635 6.60 -8.62 -13.66
CA TYR A 635 7.79 -8.79 -12.82
C TYR A 635 7.43 -8.64 -11.34
N THR A 636 7.71 -9.65 -10.54
CA THR A 636 7.49 -9.60 -9.08
C THR A 636 8.59 -10.36 -8.35
N TYR A 637 9.16 -9.71 -7.34
CA TYR A 637 10.34 -10.14 -6.63
C TYR A 637 10.03 -10.19 -5.14
N ILE A 638 9.98 -11.40 -4.57
CA ILE A 638 9.59 -11.62 -3.18
C ILE A 638 10.79 -12.21 -2.45
N TYR A 639 11.53 -11.36 -1.74
CA TYR A 639 12.85 -11.70 -1.20
C TYR A 639 12.92 -11.52 0.31
N HIS A 640 13.54 -12.46 1.02
CA HIS A 640 13.81 -12.33 2.46
C HIS A 640 12.56 -12.10 3.34
N ASN A 641 11.34 -12.53 2.97
CA ASN A 641 10.17 -12.31 3.83
C ASN A 641 9.96 -13.48 4.80
N ASN A 642 9.42 -13.20 5.99
CA ASN A 642 9.02 -14.22 6.95
C ASN A 642 7.50 -14.30 7.06
N LEU A 643 6.96 -15.48 6.78
CA LEU A 643 5.53 -15.78 6.87
C LEU A 643 5.37 -16.90 7.89
N TRP A 644 4.98 -16.53 9.11
CA TRP A 644 4.95 -17.40 10.28
C TRP A 644 3.52 -17.55 10.80
N LEU A 645 2.86 -18.60 10.31
CA LEU A 645 1.42 -18.82 10.53
C LEU A 645 1.21 -20.03 11.44
N ASP A 646 0.54 -19.80 12.57
CA ASP A 646 0.26 -20.79 13.61
C ASP A 646 -1.18 -21.35 13.57
N TYR A 647 -1.85 -21.24 12.43
CA TYR A 647 -3.22 -21.69 12.19
C TYR A 647 -3.41 -22.23 10.77
N HIS A 648 -4.56 -22.86 10.49
CA HIS A 648 -4.82 -23.46 9.18
C HIS A 648 -4.94 -22.41 8.08
N SER A 649 -3.97 -22.41 7.18
CA SER A 649 -3.78 -21.39 6.15
C SER A 649 -3.17 -21.99 4.88
N ARG A 650 -3.05 -21.20 3.81
CA ARG A 650 -2.26 -21.51 2.61
C ARG A 650 -1.37 -20.31 2.29
N PRO A 651 -0.15 -20.22 2.84
CA PRO A 651 0.74 -19.08 2.62
C PRO A 651 0.82 -18.66 1.15
N LEU A 652 1.09 -19.63 0.26
CA LEU A 652 1.13 -19.45 -1.19
C LEU A 652 -0.05 -20.18 -1.86
N SER A 653 -0.91 -19.43 -2.55
CA SER A 653 -2.07 -19.95 -3.30
C SER A 653 -2.20 -19.19 -4.60
N THR A 654 -2.05 -19.86 -5.74
CA THR A 654 -2.13 -19.25 -7.07
C THR A 654 -2.75 -20.19 -8.11
N LYS A 655 -3.63 -19.67 -8.97
CA LYS A 655 -3.89 -20.26 -10.29
C LYS A 655 -2.62 -20.09 -11.16
N MET A 656 -2.22 -21.13 -11.90
CA MET A 656 -0.82 -21.29 -12.36
C MET A 656 -0.46 -20.63 -13.69
N TYR A 657 -0.18 -19.34 -13.70
CA TYR A 657 0.14 -18.63 -14.95
C TYR A 657 1.63 -18.26 -15.08
N PHE A 658 2.52 -19.18 -14.70
CA PHE A 658 3.98 -18.94 -14.60
C PHE A 658 4.69 -18.72 -15.96
N LYS A 659 4.06 -19.08 -17.08
CA LYS A 659 4.62 -18.94 -18.43
C LYS A 659 4.83 -17.47 -18.85
N GLU A 660 3.98 -16.57 -18.35
CA GLU A 660 3.98 -15.14 -18.70
C GLU A 660 4.33 -14.23 -17.51
N PHE A 661 4.15 -14.72 -16.28
CA PHE A 661 4.46 -13.99 -15.05
C PHE A 661 5.88 -14.31 -14.55
N HIS A 662 6.82 -13.36 -14.65
CA HIS A 662 8.17 -13.50 -14.10
C HIS A 662 8.19 -13.22 -12.59
N LEU A 663 7.71 -14.20 -11.84
CA LEU A 663 7.67 -14.24 -10.39
C LEU A 663 8.91 -14.96 -9.84
N ARG A 664 9.66 -14.32 -8.92
CA ARG A 664 10.79 -14.95 -8.21
C ARG A 664 10.66 -14.84 -6.69
N TYR A 665 10.88 -15.96 -6.02
CA TYR A 665 11.01 -16.03 -4.57
C TYR A 665 12.41 -16.48 -4.19
N ARG A 666 13.06 -15.78 -3.26
CA ARG A 666 14.38 -16.13 -2.70
C ARG A 666 14.47 -15.78 -1.22
N ASN A 667 15.16 -16.61 -0.45
CA ASN A 667 15.54 -16.39 0.93
C ASN A 667 14.34 -16.12 1.87
N ASN A 668 13.12 -16.52 1.51
CA ASN A 668 11.94 -16.34 2.34
C ASN A 668 11.79 -17.51 3.33
N VAL A 669 11.30 -17.22 4.54
CA VAL A 669 10.84 -18.24 5.50
C VAL A 669 9.33 -18.40 5.39
N PHE A 670 8.87 -19.60 5.04
CA PHE A 670 7.46 -19.96 5.06
C PHE A 670 7.20 -21.07 6.08
N ARG A 671 6.44 -20.73 7.12
CA ARG A 671 5.95 -21.69 8.11
C ARG A 671 4.44 -21.65 8.20
N ASN A 672 3.84 -22.83 8.17
CA ASN A 672 2.44 -23.08 8.48
C ASN A 672 2.37 -24.21 9.53
N SER A 673 1.77 -23.97 10.70
CA SER A 673 1.66 -25.00 11.76
C SER A 673 0.64 -26.10 11.41
N SER A 674 -0.30 -25.84 10.50
CA SER A 674 -1.35 -26.80 10.14
C SER A 674 -1.81 -26.63 8.68
N GLY A 675 -1.61 -27.65 7.86
CA GLY A 675 -1.83 -27.59 6.42
C GLY A 675 -0.55 -27.34 5.62
N SER A 676 -0.71 -27.14 4.31
CA SER A 676 0.41 -26.98 3.38
C SER A 676 0.91 -25.53 3.32
N VAL A 677 2.18 -25.37 2.96
CA VAL A 677 2.78 -24.06 2.76
C VAL A 677 2.34 -23.46 1.42
N ALA A 678 2.23 -24.30 0.39
CA ALA A 678 1.69 -23.90 -0.90
C ALA A 678 0.54 -24.80 -1.37
N SER A 679 -0.34 -24.25 -2.19
CA SER A 679 -1.29 -24.97 -3.01
C SER A 679 -1.30 -24.37 -4.42
N PHE A 680 -1.12 -25.21 -5.43
CA PHE A 680 -1.11 -24.78 -6.83
C PHE A 680 -2.16 -25.58 -7.61
N ASP A 681 -3.01 -24.93 -8.41
CA ASP A 681 -4.05 -25.60 -9.22
C ASP A 681 -3.69 -25.64 -10.71
N ASN A 682 -3.51 -26.85 -11.25
CA ASN A 682 -3.16 -27.13 -12.66
C ASN A 682 -4.36 -27.63 -13.48
N ARG A 683 -5.57 -27.64 -12.92
CA ARG A 683 -6.77 -28.08 -13.65
C ARG A 683 -7.14 -27.01 -14.68
N LEU A 684 -7.32 -27.44 -15.92
CA LEU A 684 -7.83 -26.58 -16.99
C LEU A 684 -9.28 -26.22 -16.68
N ASP A 685 -9.55 -24.93 -16.42
CA ASP A 685 -10.88 -24.38 -16.62
C ASP A 685 -11.18 -24.45 -18.14
N ALA A 686 -12.41 -24.80 -18.52
CA ALA A 686 -12.72 -25.39 -19.83
C ALA A 686 -12.51 -24.48 -21.08
N ASP A 687 -12.13 -23.21 -20.87
CA ASP A 687 -12.00 -22.17 -21.89
C ASP A 687 -10.62 -21.48 -21.90
N GLU A 688 -9.64 -21.92 -21.09
CA GLU A 688 -8.28 -21.33 -21.03
C GLU A 688 -7.19 -22.26 -21.59
N GLU A 689 -6.09 -21.69 -22.13
CA GLU A 689 -4.94 -22.44 -22.64
C GLU A 689 -4.02 -23.01 -21.53
N GLU A 690 -3.17 -23.96 -21.92
CA GLU A 690 -2.26 -24.73 -21.09
C GLU A 690 -1.45 -23.89 -20.07
N TYR A 691 -1.84 -23.99 -18.80
CA TYR A 691 -1.30 -23.35 -17.58
C TYR A 691 0.17 -23.74 -17.22
N ALA A 692 0.98 -24.13 -18.20
CA ALA A 692 2.28 -24.77 -17.98
C ALA A 692 3.47 -23.78 -17.98
N GLY A 693 4.05 -23.56 -16.81
CA GLY A 693 5.37 -22.96 -16.62
C GLY A 693 5.95 -23.32 -15.25
N ASN A 694 7.27 -23.35 -15.13
CA ASN A 694 7.93 -23.59 -13.84
C ASN A 694 8.00 -22.27 -13.06
N ALA A 695 7.45 -22.26 -11.84
CA ALA A 695 7.65 -21.15 -10.91
C ALA A 695 9.15 -21.02 -10.51
N ASP A 696 9.61 -19.84 -10.11
CA ASP A 696 11.00 -19.66 -9.66
C ASP A 696 11.05 -19.52 -8.12
N LEU A 697 10.99 -20.67 -7.43
CA LEU A 697 10.78 -20.79 -5.98
C LEU A 697 11.99 -21.38 -5.21
N ASP A 698 13.18 -21.29 -5.76
CA ASP A 698 14.41 -21.83 -5.14
C ASP A 698 14.93 -20.98 -3.97
N TYR A 699 15.86 -21.51 -3.17
CA TYR A 699 16.49 -20.85 -2.01
C TYR A 699 15.53 -20.33 -0.93
N ASN A 700 14.39 -20.96 -0.69
CA ASN A 700 13.49 -20.55 0.40
C ASN A 700 13.65 -21.47 1.61
N ALA A 701 12.82 -21.32 2.64
CA ALA A 701 12.71 -22.28 3.73
C ALA A 701 11.24 -22.64 3.94
N TYR A 702 10.96 -23.94 4.05
CA TYR A 702 9.61 -24.47 4.05
C TYR A 702 9.34 -25.40 5.24
N SER A 703 8.35 -25.04 6.07
CA SER A 703 7.86 -25.86 7.19
C SER A 703 6.34 -25.96 7.15
N SER A 704 5.81 -27.14 6.83
CA SER A 704 4.38 -27.48 6.95
C SER A 704 4.05 -28.08 8.33
N GLY A 705 2.75 -28.16 8.63
CA GLY A 705 2.26 -28.80 9.86
C GLY A 705 2.51 -30.30 9.87
N GLU A 706 2.50 -30.91 11.06
CA GLU A 706 2.69 -32.37 11.18
C GLU A 706 1.68 -33.14 10.32
N GLY A 707 2.17 -34.13 9.56
CA GLY A 707 1.35 -34.90 8.63
C GLY A 707 0.84 -34.14 7.39
N SER A 708 1.10 -32.83 7.26
CA SER A 708 0.68 -32.02 6.10
C SER A 708 1.76 -31.99 5.00
N PRO A 709 1.39 -32.01 3.71
CA PRO A 709 2.36 -31.81 2.62
C PRO A 709 2.96 -30.41 2.67
N ILE A 710 4.16 -30.23 2.13
CA ILE A 710 4.81 -28.92 2.00
C ILE A 710 4.09 -28.12 0.91
N VAL A 711 3.91 -28.75 -0.25
CA VAL A 711 3.19 -28.22 -1.40
C VAL A 711 2.11 -29.23 -1.78
N ASN A 712 0.91 -28.74 -2.11
CA ASN A 712 -0.12 -29.56 -2.74
C ASN A 712 -0.35 -29.09 -4.19
N TRP A 713 -0.32 -30.02 -5.14
CA TRP A 713 -0.52 -29.75 -6.57
C TRP A 713 -1.86 -30.36 -7.00
N VAL A 714 -2.81 -29.54 -7.44
CA VAL A 714 -4.08 -30.05 -7.99
C VAL A 714 -3.89 -30.36 -9.47
N THR A 715 -4.22 -31.57 -9.87
CA THR A 715 -4.11 -32.07 -11.25
C THR A 715 -5.48 -32.58 -11.73
N GLU A 716 -5.60 -32.91 -13.01
CA GLU A 716 -6.80 -33.57 -13.55
C GLU A 716 -7.12 -34.90 -12.84
N SER A 717 -6.10 -35.60 -12.32
CA SER A 717 -6.24 -36.90 -11.65
C SER A 717 -6.45 -36.80 -10.13
N GLY A 718 -6.41 -35.58 -9.55
CA GLY A 718 -6.62 -35.33 -8.13
C GLY A 718 -5.52 -34.49 -7.50
N TRP A 719 -5.31 -34.67 -6.19
CA TRP A 719 -4.28 -33.95 -5.42
C TRP A 719 -2.97 -34.74 -5.41
N ASP A 720 -1.85 -34.04 -5.64
CA ASP A 720 -0.50 -34.57 -5.50
C ASP A 720 0.23 -33.88 -4.34
N ASP A 721 0.44 -34.66 -3.27
CA ASP A 721 1.02 -34.21 -2.00
C ASP A 721 2.55 -34.28 -2.03
N ILE A 722 3.23 -33.15 -2.21
CA ILE A 722 4.69 -33.05 -2.16
C ILE A 722 5.13 -32.86 -0.70
N ARG A 723 5.79 -33.88 -0.15
CA ARG A 723 6.14 -33.97 1.28
C ARG A 723 7.63 -33.79 1.59
N THR A 724 8.48 -33.69 0.56
CA THR A 724 9.94 -33.49 0.71
C THR A 724 10.48 -32.50 -0.32
N SER A 725 11.50 -31.74 0.07
CA SER A 725 12.29 -30.87 -0.83
C SER A 725 12.95 -31.64 -1.96
N SER A 726 13.50 -32.83 -1.64
CA SER A 726 14.09 -33.73 -2.64
C SER A 726 13.12 -34.03 -3.80
N ARG A 727 11.84 -34.28 -3.50
CA ARG A 727 10.80 -34.49 -4.51
C ARG A 727 10.48 -33.20 -5.29
N LEU A 728 10.34 -32.07 -4.57
CA LEU A 728 10.09 -30.75 -5.14
C LEU A 728 11.17 -30.36 -6.17
N CYS A 729 12.43 -30.62 -5.86
CA CYS A 729 13.56 -30.42 -6.77
C CYS A 729 13.62 -31.47 -7.89
N SER A 730 13.51 -32.77 -7.59
CA SER A 730 13.71 -33.82 -8.60
C SER A 730 12.58 -33.93 -9.62
N GLU A 731 11.34 -33.60 -9.24
CA GLU A 731 10.16 -33.72 -10.11
C GLU A 731 9.75 -32.39 -10.75
N HIS A 732 9.97 -31.25 -10.08
CA HIS A 732 9.54 -29.93 -10.57
C HIS A 732 10.67 -28.92 -10.80
N GLY A 733 11.91 -29.23 -10.39
CA GLY A 733 13.05 -28.30 -10.48
C GLY A 733 12.96 -27.12 -9.51
N LEU A 734 12.11 -27.23 -8.47
CA LEU A 734 11.85 -26.18 -7.49
C LEU A 734 12.60 -26.48 -6.19
N GLU A 735 13.09 -25.45 -5.49
CA GLU A 735 13.66 -25.61 -4.13
C GLU A 735 14.78 -26.67 -4.06
N CYS A 736 15.77 -26.50 -4.93
CA CYS A 736 16.95 -27.36 -5.02
C CYS A 736 18.09 -26.93 -4.07
N HIS A 737 18.07 -25.67 -3.60
CA HIS A 737 19.14 -25.08 -2.78
C HIS A 737 18.68 -24.54 -1.41
N GLY A 738 17.37 -24.45 -1.16
CA GLY A 738 16.81 -23.97 0.11
C GLY A 738 16.70 -25.03 1.21
N ILE A 739 15.96 -24.68 2.28
CA ILE A 739 15.89 -25.45 3.53
C ILE A 739 14.50 -26.09 3.69
N GLY A 740 14.41 -27.39 3.42
CA GLY A 740 13.24 -28.20 3.72
C GLY A 740 13.51 -29.69 3.67
N GLY A 741 12.55 -30.51 4.11
CA GLY A 741 12.50 -31.95 3.81
C GLY A 741 12.61 -32.94 4.96
N GLY A 742 12.46 -32.53 6.24
CA GLY A 742 12.69 -33.46 7.37
C GLY A 742 11.97 -33.19 8.68
N GLY A 743 10.92 -32.36 8.70
CA GLY A 743 10.16 -32.04 9.92
C GLY A 743 10.06 -30.54 10.21
N PHE A 744 9.39 -30.23 11.32
CA PHE A 744 9.17 -28.88 11.87
C PHE A 744 10.48 -28.34 12.48
N TRP A 745 10.96 -27.18 12.04
CA TRP A 745 12.24 -26.60 12.50
C TRP A 745 12.09 -25.16 13.06
N PRO A 746 11.49 -24.97 14.23
CA PRO A 746 11.57 -23.70 14.95
C PRO A 746 13.00 -23.44 15.49
N ASP A 747 13.78 -24.50 15.72
CA ASP A 747 15.09 -24.51 16.40
C ASP A 747 16.25 -23.82 15.63
N GLY A 748 15.95 -22.95 14.67
CA GLY A 748 16.94 -22.23 13.86
C GLY A 748 16.88 -20.71 13.96
N LEU A 749 15.88 -20.17 14.67
CA LEU A 749 15.63 -18.74 14.86
C LEU A 749 15.52 -18.43 16.36
N SER A 750 15.83 -17.20 16.75
CA SER A 750 16.02 -16.84 18.16
C SER A 750 14.74 -16.95 19.01
N ALA A 751 13.70 -16.16 18.69
CA ALA A 751 12.41 -16.22 19.40
C ALA A 751 11.25 -15.82 18.46
N PRO A 752 10.92 -16.63 17.43
CA PRO A 752 9.94 -16.26 16.40
C PRO A 752 8.50 -16.11 16.93
N ALA A 753 8.18 -16.68 18.10
CA ALA A 753 6.92 -16.45 18.80
C ALA A 753 6.82 -15.06 19.47
N GLU A 754 7.97 -14.41 19.70
CA GLU A 754 8.13 -13.03 20.19
C GLU A 754 8.47 -12.06 19.04
N GLU A 755 8.30 -12.52 17.79
CA GLU A 755 8.60 -11.80 16.54
C GLU A 755 10.11 -11.54 16.30
N ASP A 756 11.00 -12.17 17.08
CA ASP A 756 12.45 -12.20 16.80
C ASP A 756 12.78 -13.34 15.81
N PHE A 757 12.94 -12.94 14.55
CA PHE A 757 13.29 -13.82 13.44
C PHE A 757 14.80 -13.85 13.12
N THR A 758 15.65 -13.35 14.02
CA THR A 758 17.11 -13.43 13.86
C THR A 758 17.55 -14.90 13.83
N PRO A 759 18.37 -15.33 12.84
CA PRO A 759 18.95 -16.67 12.82
C PRO A 759 19.79 -16.95 14.07
N LEU A 760 19.75 -18.20 14.54
CA LEU A 760 20.69 -18.66 15.56
C LEU A 760 22.08 -18.88 14.94
N SER A 761 23.15 -18.60 15.70
CA SER A 761 24.55 -18.75 15.26
C SER A 761 24.98 -20.19 14.93
N ASN A 762 24.13 -21.17 15.24
CA ASN A 762 24.24 -22.58 14.84
C ASN A 762 23.02 -23.10 14.05
N GLY A 763 22.09 -22.21 13.69
CA GLY A 763 20.84 -22.51 13.01
C GLY A 763 21.02 -22.80 11.53
N LYS A 764 20.01 -23.43 10.91
CA LYS A 764 20.05 -23.78 9.47
C LYS A 764 19.84 -22.58 8.55
N TYR A 765 19.19 -21.52 9.02
CA TYR A 765 18.88 -20.31 8.27
C TYR A 765 20.13 -19.44 7.99
N LEU A 766 21.15 -19.61 8.82
CA LEU A 766 22.44 -18.93 8.75
C LEU A 766 23.22 -19.36 7.50
N ASP A 767 23.88 -18.43 6.80
CA ASP A 767 24.76 -18.71 5.65
C ASP A 767 24.09 -19.49 4.48
N ALA A 768 22.75 -19.49 4.39
CA ALA A 768 22.00 -20.40 3.51
C ALA A 768 21.39 -19.74 2.25
N GLY A 769 21.26 -18.41 2.22
CA GLY A 769 20.57 -17.68 1.16
C GLY A 769 21.36 -17.52 -0.15
N GLU A 770 20.67 -17.08 -1.20
CA GLU A 770 21.27 -16.58 -2.45
C GLU A 770 21.77 -15.13 -2.27
N VAL A 771 22.92 -14.80 -2.85
CA VAL A 771 23.39 -13.39 -2.97
C VAL A 771 22.58 -12.70 -4.06
N ILE A 772 21.86 -11.64 -3.69
CA ILE A 772 20.99 -10.87 -4.56
C ILE A 772 21.53 -9.43 -4.60
N PRO A 773 22.29 -9.06 -5.66
CA PRO A 773 22.84 -7.73 -5.84
C PRO A 773 21.82 -6.61 -5.59
N GLY A 774 22.23 -5.56 -4.87
CA GLY A 774 21.37 -4.43 -4.51
C GLY A 774 20.20 -4.71 -3.55
N ILE A 775 20.04 -5.96 -3.06
CA ILE A 775 18.97 -6.37 -2.12
C ILE A 775 19.53 -6.83 -0.77
N ASN A 776 20.60 -7.63 -0.76
CA ASN A 776 21.20 -8.18 0.47
C ASN A 776 22.73 -7.98 0.51
N LEU A 777 23.19 -6.86 -0.04
CA LEU A 777 24.55 -6.38 0.17
C LEU A 777 24.54 -5.15 1.10
N PRO A 778 25.36 -5.12 2.16
CA PRO A 778 26.26 -6.19 2.56
C PRO A 778 25.52 -7.31 3.34
N TYR A 779 26.17 -8.46 3.47
CA TYR A 779 25.73 -9.59 4.29
C TYR A 779 26.87 -10.08 5.21
N TYR A 780 26.59 -10.97 6.17
CA TYR A 780 27.59 -11.48 7.13
C TYR A 780 27.92 -12.96 6.90
N GLY A 781 28.88 -13.52 7.64
CA GLY A 781 29.28 -14.93 7.46
C GLY A 781 29.84 -15.26 6.07
N LYS A 782 29.35 -16.34 5.44
CA LYS A 782 29.70 -16.87 4.12
C LYS A 782 28.71 -16.45 3.03
N LYS A 783 27.44 -16.30 3.36
CA LYS A 783 26.33 -15.96 2.46
C LYS A 783 25.24 -15.21 3.26
N PRO A 784 24.31 -14.49 2.61
CA PRO A 784 23.13 -13.94 3.27
C PRO A 784 22.32 -15.01 3.99
N ASP A 785 21.58 -14.60 5.01
CA ASP A 785 20.70 -15.49 5.75
C ASP A 785 19.34 -15.67 5.06
N ILE A 786 18.66 -16.78 5.34
CA ILE A 786 17.27 -16.99 4.91
C ILE A 786 16.33 -16.37 5.94
N GLY A 787 15.68 -15.27 5.55
CA GLY A 787 14.69 -14.55 6.33
C GLY A 787 14.84 -13.03 6.26
N ALA A 788 13.95 -12.34 6.97
CA ALA A 788 13.84 -10.88 7.02
C ALA A 788 14.92 -10.20 7.84
N GLU A 789 15.46 -10.90 8.82
CA GLU A 789 16.58 -10.48 9.66
C GLU A 789 17.87 -11.17 9.19
N GLU A 790 19.02 -10.58 9.50
CA GLU A 790 20.35 -11.07 9.18
C GLU A 790 21.17 -11.05 10.47
N LEU A 791 21.89 -12.12 10.80
CA LEU A 791 22.72 -12.16 12.01
C LEU A 791 24.05 -11.46 11.75
N ALA A 792 24.25 -10.26 12.31
CA ALA A 792 25.52 -9.56 12.15
C ALA A 792 26.67 -10.23 12.94
N MET A 793 27.82 -10.41 12.29
CA MET A 793 29.08 -10.66 12.98
C MET A 793 29.67 -9.35 13.50
N PHE A 794 30.33 -9.35 14.66
CA PHE A 794 30.88 -8.14 15.27
C PHE A 794 32.24 -8.36 15.92
N LYS A 795 32.77 -7.27 16.53
CA LYS A 795 33.88 -7.31 17.47
C LYS A 795 33.49 -6.68 18.81
N ARG A 796 33.54 -7.44 19.90
CA ARG A 796 33.28 -6.99 21.26
C ARG A 796 34.29 -5.93 21.68
N GLY A 797 33.79 -4.79 22.15
CA GLY A 797 34.57 -3.61 22.54
C GLY A 797 34.76 -2.54 21.46
N ASP A 798 34.43 -2.82 20.19
CA ASP A 798 34.37 -1.84 19.07
C ASP A 798 32.95 -1.24 19.02
N SER A 799 32.53 -0.59 20.11
CA SER A 799 31.19 -0.03 20.29
C SER A 799 30.79 1.01 19.23
N ASN A 800 31.78 1.67 18.61
CA ASN A 800 31.55 2.71 17.62
C ASN A 800 31.48 2.16 16.17
N GLY A 801 32.03 0.96 15.93
CA GLY A 801 31.96 0.25 14.65
C GLY A 801 32.97 0.71 13.59
N ASP A 802 34.14 1.25 13.99
CA ASP A 802 35.19 1.69 13.04
C ASP A 802 36.20 0.59 12.65
N GLY A 803 36.11 -0.59 13.28
CA GLY A 803 36.95 -1.75 13.04
C GLY A 803 38.10 -1.91 14.05
N LYS A 804 38.25 -0.97 14.98
CA LYS A 804 39.25 -0.94 16.06
C LYS A 804 38.56 -0.82 17.42
N MET A 805 39.19 -1.38 18.44
CA MET A 805 38.82 -1.18 19.84
C MET A 805 39.80 -0.17 20.46
N ASP A 806 39.34 1.04 20.73
CA ASP A 806 40.10 2.09 21.42
C ASP A 806 39.22 2.96 22.36
N ILE A 807 39.76 4.08 22.86
CA ILE A 807 39.04 4.96 23.80
C ILE A 807 37.77 5.57 23.18
N GLY A 808 37.71 5.69 21.85
CA GLY A 808 36.55 6.15 21.10
C GLY A 808 35.30 5.32 21.38
N ASP A 809 35.44 4.00 21.56
CA ASP A 809 34.34 3.09 21.88
C ASP A 809 33.76 3.32 23.26
N SER A 810 34.64 3.48 24.24
CA SER A 810 34.24 3.81 25.61
C SER A 810 33.53 5.17 25.67
N ILE A 811 34.01 6.16 24.91
CA ILE A 811 33.36 7.47 24.76
C ILE A 811 32.00 7.31 24.04
N PHE A 812 31.91 6.47 23.02
CA PHE A 812 30.68 6.24 22.26
C PHE A 812 29.59 5.59 23.14
N THR A 813 29.93 4.52 23.88
CA THR A 813 29.04 3.88 24.86
C THR A 813 28.60 4.86 25.95
N LEU A 814 29.52 5.64 26.54
CA LEU A 814 29.16 6.67 27.54
C LEU A 814 28.25 7.76 26.96
N ASN A 815 28.48 8.17 25.71
CA ASN A 815 27.65 9.18 25.06
C ASN A 815 26.22 8.68 24.84
N HIS A 816 26.07 7.43 24.39
CA HIS A 816 24.78 6.76 24.26
C HIS A 816 24.04 6.71 25.61
N LEU A 817 24.71 6.24 26.67
CA LEU A 817 24.12 6.02 27.99
C LEU A 817 23.73 7.31 28.73
N PHE A 818 24.51 8.39 28.61
CA PHE A 818 24.39 9.55 29.52
C PHE A 818 24.00 10.89 28.87
N ILE A 819 24.17 11.06 27.55
CA ILE A 819 23.84 12.32 26.87
C ILE A 819 22.96 12.15 25.62
N GLY A 820 22.35 10.98 25.43
CA GLY A 820 21.46 10.72 24.29
C GLY A 820 22.20 10.64 22.94
N GLY A 821 23.46 10.19 22.95
CA GLY A 821 24.21 9.89 21.74
C GLY A 821 23.57 8.75 20.92
N ARG A 822 23.96 8.65 19.64
CA ARG A 822 23.49 7.59 18.74
C ARG A 822 23.76 6.22 19.37
N GLN A 823 22.75 5.35 19.36
CA GLN A 823 22.90 3.96 19.79
C GLN A 823 23.96 3.22 18.94
N PRO A 824 24.75 2.31 19.53
CA PRO A 824 25.57 1.38 18.76
C PRO A 824 24.73 0.60 17.74
N GLY A 825 25.24 0.44 16.51
CA GLY A 825 24.60 -0.44 15.50
C GLY A 825 24.62 -1.92 15.93
N CYS A 826 25.50 -2.24 16.88
CA CYS A 826 25.70 -3.52 17.48
C CYS A 826 25.80 -3.35 19.00
N LEU A 827 24.80 -3.80 19.75
CA LEU A 827 24.79 -3.67 21.21
C LEU A 827 25.78 -4.64 21.86
N ASP A 828 25.96 -5.82 21.28
CA ASP A 828 26.91 -6.84 21.74
C ASP A 828 28.36 -6.33 21.63
N ALA A 829 28.65 -5.45 20.65
CA ALA A 829 29.94 -4.75 20.58
C ALA A 829 30.14 -3.72 21.70
N ALA A 830 29.06 -3.19 22.27
CA ALA A 830 29.08 -2.22 23.37
C ALA A 830 28.96 -2.85 24.76
N ASP A 831 28.45 -4.09 24.85
CA ASP A 831 28.55 -4.95 26.03
C ASP A 831 29.94 -5.60 26.04
N TYR A 832 30.89 -4.89 26.64
CA TYR A 832 32.27 -5.33 26.81
C TYR A 832 32.37 -6.45 27.86
N THR A 833 31.47 -6.44 28.85
CA THR A 833 31.52 -7.35 30.00
C THR A 833 30.78 -8.67 29.78
N ASP A 834 30.05 -8.81 28.66
CA ASP A 834 29.39 -10.04 28.24
C ASP A 834 28.30 -10.47 29.26
N ASP A 835 27.56 -9.48 29.77
CA ASP A 835 26.60 -9.60 30.89
C ASP A 835 25.12 -9.46 30.45
N GLY A 836 24.89 -9.23 29.16
CA GLY A 836 23.62 -8.99 28.50
C GLY A 836 23.07 -7.57 28.67
N LYS A 837 23.89 -6.60 29.10
CA LYS A 837 23.46 -5.21 29.34
C LYS A 837 24.56 -4.19 29.06
N VAL A 838 24.40 -3.40 28.00
CA VAL A 838 25.22 -2.19 27.79
C VAL A 838 25.01 -1.20 28.93
N ASN A 839 26.04 -0.97 29.76
CA ASN A 839 26.00 -0.11 30.94
C ASN A 839 27.36 0.56 31.25
N LEU A 840 27.47 1.21 32.42
CA LEU A 840 28.71 1.91 32.82
C LEU A 840 29.89 0.96 33.05
N ALA A 841 29.63 -0.29 33.46
CA ALA A 841 30.67 -1.30 33.69
C ALA A 841 31.48 -1.55 32.41
N ASP A 842 30.83 -1.57 31.24
CA ASP A 842 31.47 -1.85 29.95
C ASP A 842 32.48 -0.80 29.55
N ALA A 843 32.09 0.48 29.62
CA ALA A 843 32.98 1.58 29.32
C ALA A 843 34.16 1.63 30.32
N VAL A 844 33.93 1.32 31.59
CA VAL A 844 35.01 1.27 32.61
C VAL A 844 35.93 0.07 32.37
N ALA A 845 35.40 -1.10 32.01
CA ALA A 845 36.17 -2.30 31.70
C ALA A 845 37.05 -2.11 30.47
N ASN A 846 36.50 -1.55 29.39
CA ASN A 846 37.24 -1.22 28.16
C ASN A 846 38.38 -0.23 28.44
N ILE A 847 38.10 0.88 29.16
CA ILE A 847 39.15 1.83 29.59
C ILE A 847 40.24 1.15 30.44
N ASN A 848 39.87 0.30 31.40
CA ASN A 848 40.84 -0.39 32.24
C ASN A 848 41.73 -1.36 31.44
N TYR A 849 41.16 -2.08 30.46
CA TYR A 849 41.93 -2.94 29.56
C TYR A 849 42.91 -2.12 28.71
N LEU A 850 42.44 -1.06 28.06
CA LEU A 850 43.23 -0.21 27.16
C LEU A 850 44.40 0.51 27.86
N PHE A 851 44.22 0.97 29.11
CA PHE A 851 45.20 1.85 29.78
C PHE A 851 45.89 1.26 31.00
N LEU A 852 45.30 0.27 31.68
CA LEU A 852 45.87 -0.37 32.87
C LEU A 852 46.34 -1.81 32.60
N GLY A 853 46.02 -2.39 31.44
CA GLY A 853 46.44 -3.74 31.06
C GLY A 853 45.84 -4.82 31.95
N SER A 854 44.59 -4.65 32.39
CA SER A 854 43.89 -5.63 33.24
C SER A 854 43.76 -7.00 32.57
N GLU A 855 43.92 -8.08 33.35
CA GLU A 855 43.88 -9.48 32.88
C GLU A 855 42.52 -9.98 32.36
N VAL A 856 41.53 -9.10 32.20
CA VAL A 856 40.23 -9.39 31.59
C VAL A 856 40.23 -8.82 30.16
N PRO A 857 40.69 -9.60 29.14
CA PRO A 857 40.39 -9.27 27.75
C PRO A 857 38.86 -9.32 27.52
N PRO A 858 38.35 -8.69 26.46
CA PRO A 858 36.94 -8.82 26.12
C PRO A 858 36.63 -10.29 25.79
N SER A 859 35.42 -10.76 26.11
CA SER A 859 34.92 -12.04 25.60
C SER A 859 34.99 -12.07 24.08
N GLU A 860 35.27 -13.24 23.50
CA GLU A 860 35.15 -13.40 22.04
C GLU A 860 33.69 -13.16 21.61
N PRO A 861 33.43 -12.55 20.44
CA PRO A 861 34.37 -12.26 19.35
C PRO A 861 35.11 -10.92 19.56
N ALA A 862 36.37 -10.93 19.98
CA ALA A 862 37.17 -9.73 20.26
C ALA A 862 38.37 -9.61 19.31
N SER A 863 38.97 -10.75 18.95
CA SER A 863 40.17 -10.80 18.12
C SER A 863 39.89 -10.79 16.61
N ALA A 864 38.72 -11.31 16.22
CA ALA A 864 38.23 -11.36 14.85
C ALA A 864 36.70 -11.20 14.84
N CYS A 865 36.14 -10.91 13.66
CA CYS A 865 34.70 -10.92 13.45
C CYS A 865 34.10 -12.30 13.76
N GLY A 866 33.05 -12.34 14.58
CA GLY A 866 32.30 -13.55 14.88
C GLY A 866 30.89 -13.25 15.36
N TYR A 867 30.12 -14.31 15.59
CA TYR A 867 28.81 -14.24 16.27
C TYR A 867 28.99 -14.31 17.78
N ASP A 868 27.98 -13.87 18.52
CA ASP A 868 27.97 -14.00 19.97
C ASP A 868 27.97 -15.49 20.39
N PRO A 869 28.94 -15.96 21.19
CA PRO A 869 28.95 -17.33 21.72
C PRO A 869 28.00 -17.52 22.92
N THR A 870 27.45 -16.43 23.46
CA THR A 870 26.72 -16.32 24.72
C THR A 870 25.31 -15.80 24.44
N PRO A 871 24.30 -16.68 24.35
CA PRO A 871 22.95 -16.24 23.98
C PRO A 871 22.29 -15.35 25.04
N ASP A 872 21.91 -14.14 24.66
CA ASP A 872 21.14 -13.20 25.48
C ASP A 872 20.07 -12.44 24.67
N THR A 873 19.64 -11.27 25.14
CA THR A 873 18.64 -10.39 24.50
C THR A 873 19.24 -9.18 23.77
N LEU A 874 20.55 -8.94 23.88
CA LEU A 874 21.24 -7.97 23.04
C LEU A 874 21.37 -8.53 21.62
N ARG A 875 21.58 -7.62 20.66
CA ARG A 875 21.57 -7.92 19.24
C ARG A 875 22.53 -6.99 18.50
N CYS A 876 23.03 -7.47 17.38
CA CYS A 876 23.71 -6.66 16.37
C CYS A 876 22.89 -6.56 15.09
N ALA A 877 22.34 -5.35 14.84
CA ALA A 877 21.59 -5.04 13.65
C ALA A 877 22.51 -4.68 12.46
N GLU A 878 23.61 -3.97 12.74
CA GLU A 878 24.67 -3.73 11.75
C GLU A 878 26.06 -3.63 12.38
N PHE A 879 27.06 -4.16 11.68
CA PHE A 879 28.48 -3.99 12.04
C PHE A 879 29.36 -4.01 10.77
N LEU A 880 29.39 -2.89 10.06
CA LEU A 880 30.02 -2.76 8.74
C LEU A 880 31.47 -3.29 8.62
N PRO A 881 32.36 -3.21 9.64
CA PRO A 881 33.71 -3.78 9.55
C PRO A 881 33.77 -5.31 9.35
N CYS A 882 32.68 -6.03 9.63
CA CYS A 882 32.58 -7.48 9.46
C CYS A 882 31.70 -7.90 8.27
N ALA A 883 31.15 -6.93 7.53
CA ALA A 883 30.19 -7.16 6.46
C ALA A 883 30.88 -7.39 5.09
N LYS A 884 30.27 -8.21 4.24
CA LYS A 884 30.76 -8.59 2.90
C LYS A 884 30.01 -7.86 1.79
N TRP A 885 30.74 -7.47 0.74
CA TRP A 885 30.26 -6.57 -0.31
C TRP A 885 30.41 -7.12 -1.75
N GLU A 886 30.93 -8.34 -1.89
CA GLU A 886 31.35 -9.06 -3.13
C GLU A 886 31.68 -8.21 -4.38
#